data_AF-A0A9D9SLH0-F1
#
_entry.id   AF-A0A9D9SLH0-F1
#
_cell.length_a   1.000
_cell.length_b   1.000
_cell.length_c   1.000
_cell.angle_alpha   90.00
_cell.angle_beta   90.00
_cell.angle_gamma   90.00
#
_symmetry.space_group_name_H-M   'P 1'
#
loop_
_entity.id
_entity.type
_entity.pdbx_description
1 polymer ?
#
loop_
_entity_poly.entity_id
_entity_poly.type
_entity_poly.pdbx_seq_one_letter_code
_entity_poly.pdbx_strand_id
1 'polypeptide(L)'
;MNVGLLQRWQRRVLFVVLGVWVLWAISWAAVPALVQWQIEKQGTQTLGRVVTAEQVVFRPWSMRLIVRGLRVASAGAPDPLHQAQLSIDEVEVNVSLQSLFLWAPVADAVLVRNPQLQLAYRGQGRFDIDDVLAVFAASETQGAGVPRFSLFNIQIAGGGVQFRDEPKSVTHTLSDVHLAIPFLSNIGGRREVATHPRLAFQFNGSAFDTDAETTPFVPDRHTQARFQVKGFDVKPYLPYWPAAWPVRLVDGRLEMDIRLDFRQQIAPELSVSGHLALQNLQLHETLKSTDLPLLQLGRMDLKIDAWRPLESVFKLDTLSLDKPVLSLRRDPDGELNWVRLQRFFVPQTTIAQAPASKGADFALKRLQISSGQLNWQDAAVAMPASLALTELAIEGQDFSWPSRQLASFHGQALLQGANVSWEGTTDLSSAQTRMTWRDVPLISAAPYWSELFRPGLSGKSSAELSLDWRAAAGTLPASLLLKAPQIRMTDVLLGTPEQPEAGWAELALEQVELDVFAQQARVGRVAWSRPLLNARRNPQGRWMVEDWRVETPSGPSQEAIAKPWQLVLGPLQVTGGVLNLDDRFVPGGAKLDARDFNLSVGAWQPLATSPQMTTVKVDFTTGTQRRQSGKLGFDGAFRLPSVAAGQAKATPLQLKGRLELSRFPLHRLQAYWA
;
A
#
# COMPACT_ATOMS: atom_id res chain seq x y z
N MET A 1 -80.99 12.58 47.48
CA MET A 1 -80.80 13.69 46.51
C MET A 1 -81.38 13.26 45.17
N ASN A 2 -82.36 14.03 44.69
CA ASN A 2 -83.11 13.80 43.44
C ASN A 2 -82.19 13.90 42.22
N VAL A 3 -82.10 12.85 41.42
CA VAL A 3 -81.58 12.93 40.04
C VAL A 3 -82.79 13.04 39.10
N GLY A 4 -83.48 14.19 39.18
CA GLY A 4 -84.46 14.63 38.20
C GLY A 4 -83.79 15.56 37.20
N LEU A 5 -84.06 15.35 35.91
CA LEU A 5 -83.65 16.15 34.74
C LEU A 5 -82.26 15.87 34.16
N LEU A 6 -82.08 14.63 33.67
CA LEU A 6 -81.21 14.39 32.51
C LEU A 6 -82.12 13.96 31.34
N GLN A 7 -82.15 14.72 30.23
CA GLN A 7 -82.85 14.37 28.99
C GLN A 7 -82.44 12.95 28.54
N ARG A 8 -83.30 12.22 27.81
CA ARG A 8 -83.05 10.81 27.42
C ARG A 8 -81.66 10.57 26.78
N TRP A 9 -81.12 11.56 26.07
CA TRP A 9 -79.77 11.50 25.51
C TRP A 9 -78.67 11.61 26.57
N GLN A 10 -78.83 12.43 27.61
CA GLN A 10 -77.87 12.58 28.70
C GLN A 10 -77.75 11.32 29.56
N ARG A 11 -78.86 10.59 29.77
CA ARG A 11 -78.83 9.25 30.42
C ARG A 11 -78.07 8.23 29.57
N ARG A 12 -78.27 8.24 28.25
CA ARG A 12 -77.50 7.38 27.32
C ARG A 12 -76.02 7.73 27.33
N VAL A 13 -75.67 9.02 27.33
CA VAL A 13 -74.29 9.49 27.46
C VAL A 13 -73.68 9.05 28.78
N LEU A 14 -74.41 9.18 29.90
CA LEU A 14 -73.95 8.73 31.22
C LEU A 14 -73.67 7.22 31.23
N PHE A 15 -74.57 6.39 30.69
CA PHE A 15 -74.36 4.93 30.62
C PHE A 15 -73.20 4.54 29.70
N VAL A 16 -73.00 5.27 28.59
CA VAL A 16 -71.84 5.06 27.69
C VAL A 16 -70.54 5.42 28.40
N VAL A 17 -70.48 6.58 29.06
CA VAL A 17 -69.30 7.02 29.82
C VAL A 17 -68.99 6.04 30.95
N LEU A 18 -70.00 5.63 31.73
CA LEU A 18 -69.84 4.64 32.79
C LEU A 18 -69.38 3.28 32.23
N GLY A 19 -69.95 2.85 31.10
CA GLY A 19 -69.55 1.63 30.40
C GLY A 19 -68.09 1.67 29.94
N VAL A 20 -67.64 2.78 29.37
CA VAL A 20 -66.23 2.99 28.97
C VAL A 20 -65.31 2.96 30.18
N TRP A 21 -65.70 3.62 31.28
CA TRP A 21 -64.94 3.59 32.54
C TRP A 21 -64.82 2.19 33.13
N VAL A 22 -65.91 1.43 33.16
CA VAL A 22 -65.91 0.03 33.61
C VAL A 22 -65.02 -0.81 32.70
N LEU A 23 -65.09 -0.62 31.38
CA LEU A 23 -64.26 -1.35 30.41
C LEU A 23 -62.77 -1.01 30.58
N TRP A 24 -62.43 0.25 30.87
CA TRP A 24 -61.08 0.66 31.24
C TRP A 24 -60.60 0.05 32.55
N ALA A 25 -61.43 0.03 33.59
CA ALA A 25 -61.08 -0.61 34.87
C ALA A 25 -60.87 -2.13 34.70
N ILE A 26 -61.74 -2.80 33.93
CA ILE A 26 -61.61 -4.23 33.63
C ILE A 26 -60.33 -4.49 32.82
N SER A 27 -60.07 -3.71 31.77
CA SER A 27 -58.87 -3.89 30.95
C SER A 27 -57.59 -3.62 31.73
N TRP A 28 -57.56 -2.59 32.59
CA TRP A 28 -56.45 -2.31 33.48
C TRP A 28 -56.16 -3.47 34.44
N ALA A 29 -57.19 -4.14 34.98
CA ALA A 29 -57.02 -5.25 35.92
C ALA A 29 -56.76 -6.61 35.24
N ALA A 30 -57.44 -6.90 34.14
CA ALA A 30 -57.41 -8.22 33.49
C ALA A 30 -56.29 -8.38 32.46
N VAL A 31 -55.99 -7.35 31.67
CA VAL A 31 -55.00 -7.42 30.58
C VAL A 31 -53.60 -7.78 31.10
N PRO A 32 -53.07 -7.17 32.19
CA PRO A 32 -51.74 -7.51 32.68
C PRO A 32 -51.56 -8.99 33.01
N ALA A 33 -52.49 -9.57 33.78
CA ALA A 33 -52.43 -10.98 34.17
C ALA A 33 -52.60 -11.92 32.98
N LEU A 34 -53.52 -11.60 32.06
CA LEU A 34 -53.73 -12.37 30.83
C LEU A 34 -52.50 -12.34 29.92
N VAL A 35 -51.91 -11.17 29.72
CA VAL A 35 -50.72 -11.00 28.88
C VAL A 35 -49.52 -11.70 29.50
N GLN A 36 -49.29 -11.57 30.81
CA GLN A 36 -48.20 -12.28 31.50
C GLN A 36 -48.34 -13.79 31.35
N TRP A 37 -49.52 -14.33 31.68
CA TRP A 37 -49.81 -15.77 31.52
C TRP A 37 -49.63 -16.23 30.07
N GLN A 38 -50.08 -15.44 29.10
CA GLN A 38 -49.97 -15.78 27.68
C GLN A 38 -48.51 -15.74 27.20
N ILE A 39 -47.71 -14.76 27.63
CA ILE A 39 -46.28 -14.65 27.31
C ILE A 39 -45.53 -15.86 27.86
N GLU A 40 -45.74 -16.21 29.13
CA GLU A 40 -45.03 -17.33 29.76
C GLU A 40 -45.47 -18.67 29.16
N LYS A 41 -46.78 -18.89 28.99
CA LYS A 41 -47.31 -20.14 28.44
C LYS A 41 -46.97 -20.31 26.97
N GLN A 42 -47.33 -19.35 26.11
CA GLN A 42 -47.08 -19.45 24.67
C GLN A 42 -45.60 -19.31 24.36
N GLY A 43 -44.90 -18.36 24.99
CA GLY A 43 -43.46 -18.20 24.80
C GLY A 43 -42.69 -19.48 25.12
N THR A 44 -43.01 -20.13 26.24
CA THR A 44 -42.37 -21.39 26.62
C THR A 44 -42.73 -22.55 25.68
N GLN A 45 -44.00 -22.65 25.28
CA GLN A 45 -44.46 -23.69 24.37
C GLN A 45 -43.90 -23.53 22.95
N THR A 46 -43.85 -22.31 22.44
CA THR A 46 -43.39 -22.00 21.09
C THR A 46 -41.88 -22.10 20.98
N LEU A 47 -41.13 -21.44 21.88
CA LEU A 47 -39.66 -21.40 21.79
C LEU A 47 -38.99 -22.69 22.30
N GLY A 48 -39.71 -23.56 23.00
CA GLY A 48 -39.13 -24.74 23.65
C GLY A 48 -38.18 -24.42 24.81
N ARG A 49 -38.18 -23.16 25.28
CA ARG A 49 -37.31 -22.62 26.34
C ARG A 49 -38.15 -21.88 27.36
N VAL A 50 -37.76 -21.93 28.63
CA VAL A 50 -38.49 -21.22 29.70
C VAL A 50 -38.47 -19.72 29.42
N VAL A 51 -39.66 -19.12 29.29
CA VAL A 51 -39.87 -17.68 29.17
C VAL A 51 -40.55 -17.17 30.44
N THR A 52 -39.99 -16.15 31.05
CA THR A 52 -40.54 -15.51 32.25
C THR A 52 -40.65 -14.01 32.05
N ALA A 53 -41.65 -13.38 32.67
CA ALA A 53 -41.78 -11.94 32.74
C ALA A 53 -41.98 -11.53 34.21
N GLU A 54 -41.19 -10.60 34.71
CA GLU A 54 -41.30 -10.17 36.11
C GLU A 54 -42.59 -9.39 36.37
N GLN A 55 -42.97 -8.51 35.44
CA GLN A 55 -44.15 -7.67 35.58
C GLN A 55 -44.72 -7.27 34.23
N VAL A 56 -46.05 -7.28 34.10
CA VAL A 56 -46.77 -6.66 32.98
C VAL A 56 -47.63 -5.51 33.52
N VAL A 57 -47.66 -4.39 32.81
CA VAL A 57 -48.49 -3.22 33.14
C VAL A 57 -49.20 -2.76 31.87
N PHE A 58 -50.51 -2.56 31.95
CA PHE A 58 -51.31 -2.00 30.86
C PHE A 58 -51.93 -0.68 31.30
N ARG A 59 -51.75 0.39 30.52
CA ARG A 59 -52.32 1.72 30.75
C ARG A 59 -53.39 2.00 29.69
N PRO A 60 -54.67 1.74 29.97
CA PRO A 60 -55.73 1.81 28.95
C PRO A 60 -55.97 3.21 28.39
N TRP A 61 -55.82 4.27 29.19
CA TRP A 61 -56.03 5.66 28.74
C TRP A 61 -54.98 6.12 27.72
N SER A 62 -53.77 5.57 27.78
CA SER A 62 -52.69 5.87 26.85
C SER A 62 -52.40 4.73 25.88
N MET A 63 -53.17 3.64 25.94
CA MET A 63 -52.97 2.40 25.18
C MET A 63 -51.54 1.83 25.25
N ARG A 64 -50.87 1.94 26.40
CA ARG A 64 -49.49 1.46 26.57
C ARG A 64 -49.44 0.13 27.30
N LEU A 65 -48.77 -0.85 26.69
CA LEU A 65 -48.43 -2.14 27.27
C LEU A 65 -46.93 -2.14 27.61
N ILE A 66 -46.60 -2.39 28.87
CA ILE A 66 -45.23 -2.40 29.38
C ILE A 66 -44.97 -3.79 29.96
N VAL A 67 -43.93 -4.48 29.47
CA VAL A 67 -43.46 -5.77 29.98
C VAL A 67 -42.07 -5.55 30.56
N ARG A 68 -41.85 -5.91 31.83
CA ARG A 68 -40.59 -5.72 32.55
C ARG A 68 -39.96 -7.05 32.92
N GLY A 69 -38.63 -7.08 32.88
CA GLY A 69 -37.83 -8.24 33.26
C GLY A 69 -38.16 -9.48 32.43
N LEU A 70 -38.28 -9.33 31.11
CA LEU A 70 -38.51 -10.45 30.21
C LEU A 70 -37.22 -11.27 30.10
N ARG A 71 -37.28 -12.58 30.36
CA ARG A 71 -36.13 -13.47 30.26
C ARG A 71 -36.48 -14.73 29.49
N VAL A 72 -35.57 -15.15 28.61
CA VAL A 72 -35.58 -16.45 27.92
C VAL A 72 -34.37 -17.24 28.38
N ALA A 73 -34.58 -18.42 28.96
CA ALA A 73 -33.51 -19.26 29.47
C ALA A 73 -32.59 -19.79 28.37
N SER A 74 -31.32 -20.06 28.71
CA SER A 74 -30.42 -20.81 27.84
C SER A 74 -30.84 -22.28 27.71
N ALA A 75 -30.54 -22.90 26.57
CA ALA A 75 -30.86 -24.31 26.34
C ALA A 75 -30.16 -25.21 27.38
N GLY A 76 -30.95 -26.02 28.10
CA GLY A 76 -30.43 -26.95 29.10
C GLY A 76 -29.86 -26.31 30.37
N ALA A 77 -30.20 -25.04 30.65
CA ALA A 77 -29.71 -24.33 31.83
C ALA A 77 -30.14 -25.05 33.14
N PRO A 78 -29.20 -25.40 34.04
CA PRO A 78 -29.52 -25.99 35.35
C PRO A 78 -30.25 -25.01 36.28
N ASP A 79 -30.07 -23.70 36.08
CA ASP A 79 -30.86 -22.63 36.71
C ASP A 79 -31.42 -21.69 35.64
N PRO A 80 -32.65 -21.96 35.14
CA PRO A 80 -33.28 -21.18 34.06
C PRO A 80 -33.56 -19.72 34.41
N LEU A 81 -33.59 -19.36 35.70
CA LEU A 81 -33.91 -18.01 36.16
C LEU A 81 -32.69 -17.09 36.19
N HIS A 82 -31.49 -17.68 36.34
CA HIS A 82 -30.22 -16.96 36.46
C HIS A 82 -29.34 -17.07 35.20
N GLN A 83 -29.57 -18.09 34.37
CA GLN A 83 -28.87 -18.27 33.09
C GLN A 83 -29.80 -17.96 31.92
N ALA A 84 -29.96 -16.67 31.65
CA ALA A 84 -30.78 -16.18 30.54
C ALA A 84 -29.96 -16.07 29.24
N GLN A 85 -30.49 -16.62 28.15
CA GLN A 85 -30.01 -16.39 26.80
C GLN A 85 -30.31 -14.95 26.35
N LEU A 86 -31.54 -14.50 26.63
CA LEU A 86 -32.03 -13.16 26.33
C LEU A 86 -32.64 -12.60 27.61
N SER A 87 -32.25 -11.39 27.99
CA SER A 87 -32.92 -10.64 29.05
C SER A 87 -33.23 -9.24 28.55
N ILE A 88 -34.39 -8.70 28.91
CA ILE A 88 -34.83 -7.36 28.54
C ILE A 88 -35.43 -6.70 29.77
N ASP A 89 -34.92 -5.53 30.13
CA ASP A 89 -35.37 -4.80 31.32
C ASP A 89 -36.81 -4.31 31.15
N GLU A 90 -37.13 -3.73 30.00
CA GLU A 90 -38.46 -3.20 29.70
C GLU A 90 -38.75 -3.22 28.19
N VAL A 91 -39.94 -3.69 27.81
CA VAL A 91 -40.53 -3.57 26.47
C VAL A 91 -41.80 -2.75 26.60
N GLU A 92 -41.83 -1.57 25.99
CA GLU A 92 -43.01 -0.69 25.92
C GLU A 92 -43.56 -0.70 24.50
N VAL A 93 -44.82 -1.11 24.36
CA VAL A 93 -45.57 -1.10 23.10
C VAL A 93 -46.74 -0.14 23.25
N ASN A 94 -46.79 0.87 22.38
CA ASN A 94 -47.93 1.77 22.28
C ASN A 94 -48.91 1.22 21.23
N VAL A 95 -50.07 0.76 21.66
CA VAL A 95 -51.06 0.11 20.79
C VAL A 95 -51.98 1.17 20.18
N SER A 96 -52.19 1.13 18.87
CA SER A 96 -53.07 2.09 18.20
C SER A 96 -54.54 1.71 18.38
N LEU A 97 -55.40 2.67 18.71
CA LEU A 97 -56.86 2.48 18.70
C LEU A 97 -57.39 2.09 17.30
N GLN A 98 -56.64 2.42 16.26
CA GLN A 98 -56.93 2.01 14.89
C GLN A 98 -56.98 0.49 14.74
N SER A 99 -56.29 -0.27 15.60
CA SER A 99 -56.35 -1.73 15.61
C SER A 99 -57.77 -2.28 15.81
N LEU A 100 -58.60 -1.58 16.57
CA LEU A 100 -59.99 -1.97 16.81
C LEU A 100 -60.88 -1.72 15.57
N PHE A 101 -60.51 -0.74 14.73
CA PHE A 101 -61.26 -0.40 13.52
C PHE A 101 -60.77 -1.18 12.28
N LEU A 102 -59.46 -1.42 12.19
CA LEU A 102 -58.80 -2.14 11.11
C LEU A 102 -58.76 -3.66 11.32
N TRP A 103 -59.17 -4.13 12.52
CA TRP A 103 -59.07 -5.54 12.92
C TRP A 103 -57.66 -6.12 12.70
N ALA A 104 -56.64 -5.28 12.87
CA ALA A 104 -55.25 -5.61 12.65
C ALA A 104 -54.38 -5.00 13.76
N PRO A 105 -53.36 -5.71 14.27
CA PRO A 105 -52.44 -5.15 15.26
C PRO A 105 -51.63 -4.00 14.64
N VAL A 106 -51.71 -2.82 15.23
CA VAL A 106 -51.02 -1.59 14.82
C VAL A 106 -50.38 -1.02 16.08
N ALA A 107 -49.08 -0.75 16.02
CA ALA A 107 -48.32 -0.20 17.13
C ALA A 107 -47.70 1.15 16.73
N ASP A 108 -47.98 2.18 17.52
CA ASP A 108 -47.53 3.57 17.31
C ASP A 108 -46.09 3.81 17.81
N ALA A 109 -45.56 2.93 18.66
CA ALA A 109 -44.19 2.96 19.16
C ALA A 109 -43.80 1.61 19.75
N VAL A 110 -42.55 1.19 19.53
CA VAL A 110 -41.94 0.05 20.23
C VAL A 110 -40.60 0.51 20.81
N LEU A 111 -40.50 0.50 22.14
CA LEU A 111 -39.28 0.82 22.88
C LEU A 111 -38.80 -0.42 23.63
N VAL A 112 -37.56 -0.82 23.37
CA VAL A 112 -36.88 -1.91 24.07
C VAL A 112 -35.72 -1.32 24.87
N ARG A 113 -35.75 -1.48 26.19
CA ARG A 113 -34.70 -0.98 27.09
C ARG A 113 -33.76 -2.10 27.49
N ASN A 114 -32.46 -1.84 27.33
CA ASN A 114 -31.36 -2.70 27.75
C ASN A 114 -31.52 -4.21 27.42
N PRO A 115 -31.81 -4.59 26.16
CA PRO A 115 -31.81 -6.00 25.78
C PRO A 115 -30.38 -6.56 25.85
N GLN A 116 -30.18 -7.65 26.57
CA GLN A 116 -28.92 -8.39 26.71
C GLN A 116 -29.08 -9.78 26.12
N LEU A 117 -28.33 -10.07 25.06
CA LEU A 117 -28.32 -11.35 24.37
C LEU A 117 -26.97 -12.03 24.53
N GLN A 118 -26.97 -13.29 24.93
CA GLN A 118 -25.81 -14.17 24.81
C GLN A 118 -26.01 -15.02 23.54
N LEU A 119 -24.94 -15.27 22.78
CA LEU A 119 -24.99 -16.10 21.58
C LEU A 119 -23.67 -16.86 21.47
N ALA A 120 -23.72 -18.17 21.24
CA ALA A 120 -22.54 -19.00 21.05
C ALA A 120 -22.58 -19.73 19.70
N TYR A 121 -21.51 -19.56 18.91
CA TYR A 121 -21.27 -20.34 17.71
C TYR A 121 -20.44 -21.59 18.06
N ARG A 122 -21.00 -22.76 17.78
CA ARG A 122 -20.43 -24.08 18.11
C ARG A 122 -19.62 -24.69 16.97
N GLY A 123 -19.55 -24.01 15.81
CA GLY A 123 -18.91 -24.52 14.60
C GLY A 123 -19.86 -25.19 13.61
N GLN A 124 -19.38 -25.39 12.38
CA GLN A 124 -20.12 -26.08 11.30
C GLN A 124 -21.50 -25.46 10.99
N GLY A 125 -21.65 -24.16 11.21
CA GLY A 125 -22.91 -23.44 10.97
C GLY A 125 -23.94 -23.55 12.10
N ARG A 126 -23.58 -24.15 13.24
CA ARG A 126 -24.49 -24.36 14.38
C ARG A 126 -24.32 -23.31 15.47
N PHE A 127 -25.43 -22.87 16.04
CA PHE A 127 -25.49 -21.97 17.18
C PHE A 127 -26.15 -22.64 18.38
N ASP A 128 -25.94 -22.06 19.56
CA ASP A 128 -26.65 -22.45 20.78
C ASP A 128 -28.14 -22.10 20.78
N ILE A 129 -28.66 -21.47 19.72
CA ILE A 129 -30.06 -21.10 19.48
C ILE A 129 -30.72 -21.83 18.29
N ASP A 130 -30.07 -22.85 17.72
CA ASP A 130 -30.59 -23.57 16.55
C ASP A 130 -31.99 -24.19 16.78
N ASP A 131 -32.27 -24.64 18.00
CA ASP A 131 -33.59 -25.10 18.44
C ASP A 131 -34.67 -24.03 18.25
N VAL A 132 -34.36 -22.78 18.63
CA VAL A 132 -35.27 -21.63 18.48
C VAL A 132 -35.41 -21.23 17.01
N LEU A 133 -34.30 -21.20 16.27
CA LEU A 133 -34.31 -20.86 14.84
C LEU A 133 -35.14 -21.88 14.02
N ALA A 134 -35.08 -23.16 14.36
CA ALA A 134 -35.86 -24.20 13.71
C ALA A 134 -37.38 -24.01 13.87
N VAL A 135 -37.83 -23.52 15.03
CA VAL A 135 -39.25 -23.18 15.27
C VAL A 135 -39.71 -22.06 14.33
N PHE A 136 -38.92 -21.00 14.19
CA PHE A 136 -39.26 -19.89 13.31
C PHE A 136 -39.27 -20.30 11.84
N ALA A 137 -38.28 -21.07 11.38
CA ALA A 137 -38.21 -21.58 10.01
C ALA A 137 -39.39 -22.49 9.64
N ALA A 138 -39.86 -23.33 10.58
CA ALA A 138 -41.04 -24.17 10.38
C ALA A 138 -42.35 -23.37 10.29
N SER A 139 -42.38 -22.13 10.81
CA SER A 139 -43.57 -21.27 10.81
C SER A 139 -43.74 -20.50 9.49
N GLU A 140 -42.66 -20.17 8.77
CA GLU A 140 -42.71 -19.42 7.50
C GLU A 140 -43.30 -20.20 6.32
N THR A 141 -43.27 -21.54 6.36
CA THR A 141 -43.82 -22.39 5.30
C THR A 141 -45.35 -22.41 5.26
N GLN A 142 -46.02 -21.85 6.27
CA GLN A 142 -47.46 -21.64 6.28
C GLN A 142 -47.78 -20.26 5.70
N GLY A 143 -47.91 -20.19 4.38
CA GLY A 143 -48.13 -18.95 3.63
C GLY A 143 -49.39 -18.18 4.05
N ALA A 144 -49.23 -17.22 4.97
CA ALA A 144 -50.13 -16.10 5.15
C ALA A 144 -49.51 -14.90 4.40
N GLY A 145 -50.26 -14.30 3.47
CA GLY A 145 -49.81 -13.11 2.74
C GLY A 145 -49.35 -12.00 3.69
N VAL A 146 -48.45 -11.13 3.21
CA VAL A 146 -47.80 -10.09 4.03
C VAL A 146 -48.85 -9.32 4.85
N PRO A 147 -48.84 -9.45 6.19
CA PRO A 147 -49.83 -8.78 7.02
C PRO A 147 -49.70 -7.27 6.83
N ARG A 148 -50.83 -6.55 6.76
CA ARG A 148 -50.82 -5.09 6.75
C ARG A 148 -50.41 -4.61 8.14
N PHE A 149 -49.17 -4.16 8.30
CA PHE A 149 -48.68 -3.56 9.55
C PHE A 149 -48.21 -2.11 9.32
N SER A 150 -48.32 -1.29 10.36
CA SER A 150 -47.71 0.03 10.43
C SER A 150 -47.00 0.11 11.78
N LEU A 151 -45.67 0.26 11.74
CA LEU A 151 -44.82 0.39 12.91
C LEU A 151 -44.22 1.78 12.89
N PHE A 152 -44.57 2.58 13.87
CA PHE A 152 -44.02 3.92 14.04
C PHE A 152 -43.00 3.87 15.16
N ASN A 153 -41.90 4.64 15.08
CA ASN A 153 -40.88 4.80 16.12
C ASN A 153 -40.39 3.50 16.79
N ILE A 154 -39.39 2.84 16.19
CA ILE A 154 -38.68 1.72 16.81
C ILE A 154 -37.46 2.26 17.53
N GLN A 155 -37.34 1.98 18.84
CA GLN A 155 -36.23 2.42 19.65
C GLN A 155 -35.64 1.28 20.47
N ILE A 156 -34.31 1.16 20.45
CA ILE A 156 -33.54 0.35 21.39
C ILE A 156 -32.68 1.32 22.20
N ALA A 157 -32.87 1.31 23.53
CA ALA A 157 -32.16 2.19 24.45
C ALA A 157 -31.24 1.38 25.35
N GLY A 158 -29.95 1.35 24.99
CA GLY A 158 -28.93 0.51 25.64
C GLY A 158 -29.02 -0.95 25.21
N GLY A 159 -28.35 -1.82 25.95
CA GLY A 159 -28.31 -3.25 25.67
C GLY A 159 -26.99 -3.70 25.08
N GLY A 160 -26.87 -5.01 24.87
CA GLY A 160 -25.64 -5.63 24.43
C GLY A 160 -25.84 -7.05 23.90
N VAL A 161 -24.82 -7.50 23.18
CA VAL A 161 -24.74 -8.86 22.68
C VAL A 161 -23.36 -9.40 23.02
N GLN A 162 -23.30 -10.52 23.74
CA GLN A 162 -22.07 -11.28 23.92
C GLN A 162 -22.07 -12.45 22.95
N PHE A 163 -21.22 -12.38 21.93
CA PHE A 163 -21.06 -13.41 20.92
C PHE A 163 -19.79 -14.22 21.19
N ARG A 164 -19.92 -15.52 21.45
CA ARG A 164 -18.80 -16.44 21.68
C ARG A 164 -18.61 -17.34 20.47
N ASP A 165 -17.45 -17.24 19.82
CA ASP A 165 -17.01 -18.17 18.79
C ASP A 165 -16.12 -19.24 19.43
N GLU A 166 -16.70 -20.42 19.69
CA GLU A 166 -15.97 -21.52 20.34
C GLU A 166 -14.85 -22.09 19.44
N PRO A 167 -15.08 -22.36 18.14
CA PRO A 167 -14.00 -22.83 17.24
C PRO A 167 -12.78 -21.91 17.19
N LYS A 168 -12.98 -20.60 17.29
CA LYS A 168 -11.89 -19.61 17.27
C LYS A 168 -11.43 -19.18 18.66
N SER A 169 -12.13 -19.60 19.72
CA SER A 169 -11.91 -19.17 21.10
C SER A 169 -11.92 -17.64 21.25
N VAL A 170 -12.79 -16.97 20.50
CA VAL A 170 -12.94 -15.51 20.50
C VAL A 170 -14.29 -15.14 21.10
N THR A 171 -14.34 -14.06 21.89
CA THR A 171 -15.60 -13.48 22.35
C THR A 171 -15.68 -12.03 21.87
N HIS A 172 -16.76 -11.69 21.19
CA HIS A 172 -17.09 -10.34 20.78
C HIS A 172 -18.20 -9.78 21.66
N THR A 173 -18.07 -8.52 22.05
CA THR A 173 -19.04 -7.83 22.89
C THR A 173 -19.55 -6.60 22.15
N LEU A 174 -20.86 -6.56 21.96
CA LEU A 174 -21.61 -5.37 21.57
C LEU A 174 -22.23 -4.78 22.83
N SER A 175 -22.13 -3.48 23.04
CA SER A 175 -22.65 -2.78 24.22
C SER A 175 -23.14 -1.39 23.84
N ASP A 176 -23.89 -0.75 24.74
CA ASP A 176 -24.47 0.60 24.56
C ASP A 176 -25.23 0.75 23.24
N VAL A 177 -26.03 -0.26 22.88
CA VAL A 177 -26.78 -0.25 21.63
C VAL A 177 -27.87 0.82 21.70
N HIS A 178 -27.81 1.77 20.78
CA HIS A 178 -28.81 2.80 20.59
C HIS A 178 -29.30 2.74 19.15
N LEU A 179 -30.52 2.23 18.96
CA LEU A 179 -31.19 2.25 17.67
C LEU A 179 -32.38 3.19 17.77
N ALA A 180 -32.49 4.14 16.85
CA ALA A 180 -33.66 4.99 16.73
C ALA A 180 -34.09 5.03 15.27
N ILE A 181 -35.28 4.50 14.97
CA ILE A 181 -35.89 4.53 13.64
C ILE A 181 -37.23 5.24 13.77
N PRO A 182 -37.30 6.56 13.47
CA PRO A 182 -38.47 7.36 13.78
C PRO A 182 -39.72 7.02 12.94
N PHE A 183 -39.60 6.75 11.63
CA PHE A 183 -40.79 6.55 10.79
C PHE A 183 -40.61 5.53 9.67
N LEU A 184 -41.46 4.49 9.66
CA LEU A 184 -41.59 3.48 8.60
C LEU A 184 -43.08 3.24 8.30
N SER A 185 -43.72 4.08 7.49
CA SER A 185 -45.11 3.84 7.07
C SER A 185 -45.26 3.81 5.55
N ASN A 186 -45.91 2.76 5.04
CA ASN A 186 -46.39 2.64 3.66
C ASN A 186 -47.90 2.98 3.52
N ILE A 187 -48.57 3.41 4.59
CA ILE A 187 -50.02 3.67 4.65
C ILE A 187 -50.29 5.17 4.83
N GLY A 188 -51.11 5.75 3.94
CA GLY A 188 -51.75 7.06 4.12
C GLY A 188 -50.85 8.30 3.98
N GLY A 189 -50.77 8.86 2.75
CA GLY A 189 -50.53 10.29 2.45
C GLY A 189 -49.24 11.00 2.89
N ARG A 190 -48.48 10.50 3.88
CA ARG A 190 -47.34 11.20 4.49
C ARG A 190 -45.98 10.74 3.94
N ARG A 191 -45.84 10.73 2.60
CA ARG A 191 -44.64 10.25 1.89
C ARG A 191 -43.46 11.23 1.88
N GLU A 192 -43.65 12.47 2.34
CA GLU A 192 -42.69 13.58 2.19
C GLU A 192 -41.88 13.90 3.46
N VAL A 193 -41.95 13.08 4.52
CA VAL A 193 -41.24 13.35 5.78
C VAL A 193 -39.84 12.73 5.75
N ALA A 194 -38.80 13.57 5.86
CA ALA A 194 -37.42 13.11 6.07
C ALA A 194 -37.31 12.36 7.39
N THR A 195 -36.60 11.23 7.38
CA THR A 195 -36.40 10.41 8.58
C THR A 195 -34.93 10.37 8.95
N HIS A 196 -34.66 10.42 10.25
CA HIS A 196 -33.30 10.40 10.81
C HIS A 196 -33.02 9.08 11.56
N PRO A 197 -32.79 7.96 10.86
CA PRO A 197 -32.37 6.74 11.53
C PRO A 197 -30.96 6.92 12.11
N ARG A 198 -30.80 6.52 13.37
CA ARG A 198 -29.50 6.50 14.06
C ARG A 198 -29.23 5.12 14.63
N LEU A 199 -27.99 4.66 14.46
CA LEU A 199 -27.47 3.45 15.09
C LEU A 199 -26.11 3.77 15.72
N ALA A 200 -26.04 3.68 17.05
CA ALA A 200 -24.79 3.83 17.79
C ALA A 200 -24.58 2.63 18.71
N PHE A 201 -23.33 2.19 18.87
CA PHE A 201 -22.97 1.09 19.76
C PHE A 201 -21.45 1.08 20.00
N GLN A 202 -21.02 0.33 21.01
CA GLN A 202 -19.63 -0.03 21.20
C GLN A 202 -19.42 -1.50 20.86
N PHE A 203 -18.48 -1.79 19.97
CA PHE A 203 -18.12 -3.14 19.58
C PHE A 203 -16.66 -3.41 19.95
N ASN A 204 -16.45 -4.35 20.88
CA ASN A 204 -15.16 -4.65 21.50
C ASN A 204 -14.43 -3.38 22.02
N GLY A 205 -15.19 -2.43 22.58
CA GLY A 205 -14.69 -1.15 23.09
C GLY A 205 -14.46 -0.05 22.04
N SER A 206 -14.68 -0.34 20.76
CA SER A 206 -14.61 0.65 19.67
C SER A 206 -15.99 1.25 19.42
N ALA A 207 -16.08 2.58 19.40
CA ALA A 207 -17.36 3.28 19.24
C ALA A 207 -17.74 3.43 17.76
N PHE A 208 -18.98 3.07 17.45
CA PHE A 208 -19.64 3.21 16.15
C PHE A 208 -20.82 4.16 16.30
N ASP A 209 -20.96 5.10 15.37
CA ASP A 209 -22.11 5.99 15.30
C ASP A 209 -22.47 6.19 13.83
N THR A 210 -23.72 5.94 13.48
CA THR A 210 -24.29 6.17 12.16
C THR A 210 -25.46 7.11 12.32
N ASP A 211 -25.40 8.23 11.63
CA ASP A 211 -26.48 9.20 11.52
C ASP A 211 -26.85 9.34 10.05
N ALA A 212 -28.10 9.13 9.70
CA ALA A 212 -28.55 9.26 8.33
C ALA A 212 -29.82 10.08 8.25
N GLU A 213 -29.99 10.82 7.16
CA GLU A 213 -31.20 11.51 6.77
C GLU A 213 -31.63 10.92 5.43
N THR A 214 -32.88 10.46 5.34
CA THR A 214 -33.39 9.84 4.12
C THR A 214 -34.84 10.20 3.84
N THR A 215 -35.17 10.33 2.55
CA THR A 215 -36.53 10.51 2.01
C THR A 215 -37.00 9.23 1.28
N PRO A 216 -37.28 8.14 2.01
CA PRO A 216 -37.39 6.80 1.41
C PRO A 216 -38.65 6.60 0.55
N PHE A 217 -39.64 7.50 0.63
CA PHE A 217 -40.97 7.33 0.02
C PHE A 217 -41.28 8.32 -1.11
N VAL A 218 -40.36 9.24 -1.44
CA VAL A 218 -40.49 10.13 -2.62
C VAL A 218 -39.85 9.48 -3.87
N PRO A 219 -40.26 9.87 -5.09
CA PRO A 219 -39.64 9.37 -6.33
C PRO A 219 -38.13 9.69 -6.42
N ASP A 220 -37.74 10.93 -6.11
CA ASP A 220 -36.33 11.38 -6.06
C ASP A 220 -35.73 11.12 -4.68
N ARG A 221 -35.46 9.86 -4.38
CA ARG A 221 -34.94 9.46 -3.06
C ARG A 221 -33.57 10.07 -2.86
N HIS A 222 -33.40 10.73 -1.72
CA HIS A 222 -32.13 11.28 -1.29
C HIS A 222 -31.79 10.70 0.07
N THR A 223 -30.58 10.17 0.19
CA THR A 223 -30.05 9.63 1.44
C THR A 223 -28.69 10.27 1.70
N GLN A 224 -28.59 10.97 2.83
CA GLN A 224 -27.32 11.42 3.39
C GLN A 224 -27.02 10.56 4.61
N ALA A 225 -25.82 10.01 4.71
CA ALA A 225 -25.42 9.21 5.86
C ALA A 225 -24.02 9.57 6.29
N ARG A 226 -23.78 9.64 7.59
CA ARG A 226 -22.47 9.83 8.20
C ARG A 226 -22.15 8.60 9.05
N PHE A 227 -21.03 7.96 8.75
CA PHE A 227 -20.52 6.80 9.44
C PHE A 227 -19.26 7.20 10.19
N GLN A 228 -19.30 7.09 11.51
CA GLN A 228 -18.17 7.34 12.39
C GLN A 228 -17.74 6.07 13.09
N VAL A 229 -16.45 5.78 13.04
CA VAL A 229 -15.80 4.70 13.77
C VAL A 229 -14.56 5.27 14.44
N LYS A 230 -14.50 5.20 15.76
CA LYS A 230 -13.38 5.74 16.55
C LYS A 230 -12.47 4.63 17.02
N GLY A 231 -11.28 4.54 16.41
CA GLY A 231 -10.19 3.70 16.89
C GLY A 231 -10.49 2.21 16.92
N PHE A 232 -11.11 1.69 15.86
CA PHE A 232 -11.41 0.26 15.70
C PHE A 232 -10.14 -0.59 15.70
N ASP A 233 -9.93 -1.36 16.77
CA ASP A 233 -8.80 -2.28 16.92
C ASP A 233 -9.07 -3.57 16.14
N VAL A 234 -8.19 -3.90 15.19
CA VAL A 234 -8.34 -5.08 14.34
C VAL A 234 -7.88 -6.38 15.02
N LYS A 235 -7.12 -6.31 16.14
CA LYS A 235 -6.53 -7.48 16.82
C LYS A 235 -7.54 -8.57 17.18
N PRO A 236 -8.73 -8.26 17.74
CA PRO A 236 -9.71 -9.28 18.10
C PRO A 236 -10.23 -10.08 16.91
N TYR A 237 -10.04 -9.59 15.68
CA TYR A 237 -10.59 -10.19 14.46
C TYR A 237 -9.55 -10.96 13.64
N LEU A 238 -8.27 -10.94 14.04
CA LEU A 238 -7.19 -11.67 13.35
C LEU A 238 -7.45 -13.18 13.22
N PRO A 239 -8.11 -13.88 14.15
CA PRO A 239 -8.45 -15.30 13.97
C PRO A 239 -9.38 -15.60 12.78
N TYR A 240 -10.06 -14.58 12.25
CA TYR A 240 -10.90 -14.64 11.05
C TYR A 240 -10.14 -14.30 9.76
N TRP A 241 -8.88 -13.87 9.86
CA TRP A 241 -8.07 -13.57 8.69
C TRP A 241 -7.89 -14.82 7.81
N PRO A 242 -8.10 -14.74 6.49
CA PRO A 242 -8.01 -15.91 5.63
C PRO A 242 -6.63 -16.56 5.68
N ALA A 243 -6.56 -17.83 6.11
CA ALA A 243 -5.30 -18.56 6.23
C ALA A 243 -4.59 -18.79 4.89
N ALA A 244 -5.34 -18.77 3.78
CA ALA A 244 -4.81 -18.93 2.43
C ALA A 244 -4.14 -17.66 1.89
N TRP A 245 -4.31 -16.50 2.53
CA TRP A 245 -3.72 -15.25 2.04
C TRP A 245 -2.23 -15.20 2.40
N PRO A 246 -1.37 -14.82 1.43
CA PRO A 246 0.07 -14.72 1.66
C PRO A 246 0.47 -13.49 2.48
N VAL A 247 -0.48 -12.62 2.81
CA VAL A 247 -0.28 -11.44 3.66
C VAL A 247 -1.08 -11.63 4.93
N ARG A 248 -0.49 -11.32 6.09
CA ARG A 248 -1.14 -11.31 7.40
C ARG A 248 -1.14 -9.91 7.99
N LEU A 249 -2.29 -9.51 8.52
CA LEU A 249 -2.43 -8.36 9.40
C LEU A 249 -2.00 -8.76 10.81
N VAL A 250 -1.08 -7.99 11.41
CA VAL A 250 -0.56 -8.24 12.76
C VAL A 250 -1.11 -7.24 13.76
N ASP A 251 -1.19 -5.96 13.36
CA ASP A 251 -1.70 -4.86 14.18
C ASP A 251 -2.29 -3.78 13.27
N GLY A 252 -3.18 -2.96 13.82
CA GLY A 252 -3.77 -1.81 13.15
C GLY A 252 -4.98 -1.27 13.90
N ARG A 253 -5.13 0.06 13.89
CA ARG A 253 -6.35 0.74 14.32
C ARG A 253 -6.91 1.59 13.20
N LEU A 254 -8.21 1.46 12.95
CA LEU A 254 -8.94 2.21 11.95
C LEU A 254 -9.80 3.29 12.60
N GLU A 255 -9.68 4.51 12.10
CA GLU A 255 -10.60 5.60 12.38
C GLU A 255 -11.24 6.05 11.07
N MET A 256 -12.55 6.29 11.10
CA MET A 256 -13.34 6.60 9.94
C MET A 256 -14.38 7.66 10.29
N ASP A 257 -14.46 8.71 9.48
CA ASP A 257 -15.57 9.68 9.47
C ASP A 257 -15.96 9.94 8.02
N ILE A 258 -16.90 9.14 7.51
CA ILE A 258 -17.30 9.12 6.11
C ILE A 258 -18.72 9.65 5.97
N ARG A 259 -18.90 10.56 5.01
CA ARG A 259 -20.20 11.03 4.54
C ARG A 259 -20.51 10.43 3.19
N LEU A 260 -21.72 9.88 3.08
CA LEU A 260 -22.30 9.31 1.88
C LEU A 260 -23.49 10.17 1.48
N ASP A 261 -23.53 10.63 0.24
CA ASP A 261 -24.69 11.29 -0.39
C ASP A 261 -25.10 10.43 -1.59
N PHE A 262 -26.30 9.86 -1.51
CA PHE A 262 -26.88 9.03 -2.55
C PHE A 262 -28.17 9.66 -3.05
N ARG A 263 -28.27 9.83 -4.37
CA ARG A 263 -29.46 10.37 -5.04
C ARG A 263 -29.94 9.39 -6.09
N GLN A 264 -31.21 9.01 -5.97
CA GLN A 264 -31.88 8.22 -6.99
C GLN A 264 -32.67 9.16 -7.90
N GLN A 265 -32.09 9.50 -9.05
CA GLN A 265 -32.76 10.19 -10.15
C GLN A 265 -32.93 9.22 -11.34
N ILE A 266 -33.02 9.75 -12.58
CA ILE A 266 -32.98 8.94 -13.82
C ILE A 266 -31.72 8.06 -13.86
N ALA A 267 -30.58 8.60 -13.42
CA ALA A 267 -29.36 7.85 -13.15
C ALA A 267 -29.02 7.95 -11.65
N PRO A 268 -28.59 6.85 -11.00
CA PRO A 268 -28.17 6.91 -9.61
C PRO A 268 -26.84 7.68 -9.48
N GLU A 269 -26.76 8.55 -8.48
CA GLU A 269 -25.56 9.28 -8.11
C GLU A 269 -25.13 8.85 -6.71
N LEU A 270 -23.83 8.61 -6.53
CA LEU A 270 -23.24 8.27 -5.24
C LEU A 270 -21.97 9.10 -5.07
N SER A 271 -21.90 9.87 -4.00
CA SER A 271 -20.73 10.64 -3.60
C SER A 271 -20.31 10.26 -2.19
N VAL A 272 -19.02 9.99 -2.01
CA VAL A 272 -18.40 9.65 -0.73
C VAL A 272 -17.30 10.68 -0.43
N SER A 273 -17.32 11.26 0.76
CA SER A 273 -16.31 12.21 1.24
C SER A 273 -16.00 11.96 2.71
N GLY A 274 -14.89 12.48 3.22
CA GLY A 274 -14.57 12.37 4.64
C GLY A 274 -13.10 12.09 4.93
N HIS A 275 -12.85 11.47 6.07
CA HIS A 275 -11.51 11.19 6.58
C HIS A 275 -11.39 9.74 7.03
N LEU A 276 -10.26 9.14 6.67
CA LEU A 276 -9.84 7.81 7.09
C LEU A 276 -8.46 7.95 7.71
N ALA A 277 -8.27 7.40 8.90
CA ALA A 277 -6.96 7.26 9.50
C ALA A 277 -6.67 5.82 9.87
N LEU A 278 -5.44 5.39 9.61
CA LEU A 278 -4.91 4.12 10.09
C LEU A 278 -3.75 4.40 11.03
N GLN A 279 -3.62 3.64 12.12
CA GLN A 279 -2.54 3.79 13.08
C GLN A 279 -1.92 2.43 13.37
N ASN A 280 -0.58 2.40 13.51
CA ASN A 280 0.21 1.22 13.86
C ASN A 280 -0.09 0.00 12.97
N LEU A 281 -0.30 0.21 11.67
CA LEU A 281 -0.55 -0.88 10.74
C LEU A 281 0.71 -1.71 10.57
N GLN A 282 0.60 -3.03 10.76
CA GLN A 282 1.68 -3.98 10.54
C GLN A 282 1.20 -5.12 9.66
N LEU A 283 1.83 -5.26 8.49
CA LEU A 283 1.58 -6.31 7.53
C LEU A 283 2.82 -7.17 7.35
N HIS A 284 2.65 -8.47 7.46
CA HIS A 284 3.68 -9.48 7.20
C HIS A 284 3.30 -10.29 5.95
N GLU A 285 4.29 -10.76 5.21
CA GLU A 285 4.14 -11.77 4.17
C GLU A 285 4.48 -13.14 4.79
N THR A 286 3.64 -14.14 4.56
CA THR A 286 3.90 -15.53 4.95
C THR A 286 4.46 -16.28 3.75
N LEU A 287 5.74 -16.60 3.79
CA LEU A 287 6.45 -17.35 2.74
C LEU A 287 7.03 -18.65 3.32
N LYS A 288 6.63 -19.81 2.78
CA LYS A 288 7.11 -21.14 3.23
C LYS A 288 7.09 -21.28 4.77
N SER A 289 5.98 -20.88 5.39
CA SER A 289 5.78 -20.88 6.87
C SER A 289 6.67 -19.91 7.67
N THR A 290 7.38 -18.99 7.00
CA THR A 290 8.14 -17.90 7.64
C THR A 290 7.38 -16.60 7.46
N ASP A 291 7.13 -15.88 8.55
CA ASP A 291 6.52 -14.55 8.51
C ASP A 291 7.62 -13.49 8.36
N LEU A 292 7.56 -12.70 7.30
CA LEU A 292 8.52 -11.66 6.96
C LEU A 292 7.83 -10.29 6.95
N PRO A 293 8.46 -9.21 7.43
CA PRO A 293 7.85 -7.89 7.43
C PRO A 293 7.62 -7.42 5.98
N LEU A 294 6.41 -6.95 5.67
CA LEU A 294 6.03 -6.46 4.33
C LEU A 294 5.89 -4.93 4.33
N LEU A 295 5.03 -4.43 5.21
CA LEU A 295 4.73 -3.00 5.37
C LEU A 295 4.46 -2.72 6.84
N GLN A 296 5.09 -1.69 7.37
CA GLN A 296 4.71 -1.09 8.65
C GLN A 296 4.38 0.38 8.42
N LEU A 297 3.41 0.91 9.14
CA LEU A 297 3.00 2.29 9.02
C LEU A 297 2.58 2.83 10.38
N GLY A 298 3.26 3.88 10.83
CA GLY A 298 2.94 4.56 12.09
C GLY A 298 1.55 5.19 12.02
N ARG A 299 1.32 6.02 11.01
CA ARG A 299 0.01 6.64 10.75
C ARG A 299 -0.25 6.88 9.27
N MET A 300 -1.49 6.64 8.84
CA MET A 300 -2.03 7.11 7.57
C MET A 300 -3.12 8.13 7.88
N ASP A 301 -3.15 9.25 7.17
CA ASP A 301 -4.31 10.14 7.10
C ASP A 301 -4.69 10.34 5.65
N LEU A 302 -5.92 9.95 5.32
CA LEU A 302 -6.50 10.08 3.99
C LEU A 302 -7.75 10.95 4.08
N LYS A 303 -7.69 12.12 3.45
CA LYS A 303 -8.83 13.03 3.34
C LYS A 303 -9.41 12.95 1.93
N ILE A 304 -10.61 12.36 1.85
CA ILE A 304 -11.36 12.18 0.60
C ILE A 304 -12.17 13.45 0.35
N ASP A 305 -11.89 14.11 -0.77
CA ASP A 305 -12.64 15.30 -1.22
C ASP A 305 -13.95 14.84 -1.87
N ALA A 306 -13.85 13.99 -2.90
CA ALA A 306 -15.00 13.40 -3.56
C ALA A 306 -14.64 12.07 -4.24
N TRP A 307 -15.28 10.98 -3.83
CA TRP A 307 -15.26 9.70 -4.51
C TRP A 307 -16.65 9.40 -5.08
N ARG A 308 -16.77 9.37 -6.41
CA ARG A 308 -18.01 9.08 -7.14
C ARG A 308 -17.80 7.85 -8.02
N PRO A 309 -17.99 6.64 -7.49
CA PRO A 309 -17.65 5.40 -8.18
C PRO A 309 -18.48 5.17 -9.44
N LEU A 310 -19.73 5.66 -9.49
CA LEU A 310 -20.62 5.53 -10.65
C LEU A 310 -20.20 6.44 -11.82
N GLU A 311 -19.37 7.45 -11.55
CA GLU A 311 -18.81 8.37 -12.54
C GLU A 311 -17.32 8.13 -12.81
N SER A 312 -16.71 7.12 -12.17
CA SER A 312 -15.26 6.88 -12.20
C SER A 312 -14.41 8.08 -11.72
N VAL A 313 -14.89 8.83 -10.72
CA VAL A 313 -14.19 10.01 -10.19
C VAL A 313 -13.64 9.71 -8.79
N PHE A 314 -12.36 9.97 -8.56
CA PHE A 314 -11.70 9.80 -7.26
C PHE A 314 -10.76 10.98 -6.96
N LYS A 315 -11.23 11.89 -6.10
CA LYS A 315 -10.51 13.11 -5.71
C LYS A 315 -10.15 13.08 -4.23
N LEU A 316 -8.88 13.27 -3.95
CA LEU A 316 -8.28 13.29 -2.63
C LEU A 316 -7.73 14.68 -2.33
N ASP A 317 -8.02 15.18 -1.13
CA ASP A 317 -7.49 16.46 -0.65
C ASP A 317 -6.06 16.26 -0.12
N THR A 318 -5.84 15.24 0.70
CA THR A 318 -4.52 14.95 1.28
C THR A 318 -4.36 13.46 1.55
N LEU A 319 -3.15 12.95 1.27
CA LEU A 319 -2.65 11.66 1.73
C LEU A 319 -1.36 11.90 2.52
N SER A 320 -1.39 11.59 3.80
CA SER A 320 -0.27 11.71 4.73
C SER A 320 0.13 10.31 5.23
N LEU A 321 1.41 9.99 5.17
CA LEU A 321 1.99 8.74 5.66
C LEU A 321 3.15 9.06 6.62
N ASP A 322 2.97 8.74 7.90
CA ASP A 322 4.02 8.87 8.91
C ASP A 322 4.68 7.52 9.19
N LYS A 323 6.02 7.54 9.12
CA LYS A 323 6.90 6.39 9.35
C LYS A 323 6.50 5.14 8.55
N PRO A 324 6.30 5.22 7.22
CA PRO A 324 6.13 4.02 6.42
C PRO A 324 7.45 3.27 6.33
N VAL A 325 7.45 1.98 6.69
CA VAL A 325 8.57 1.06 6.48
C VAL A 325 8.15 0.04 5.44
N LEU A 326 8.74 0.12 4.25
CA LEU A 326 8.47 -0.76 3.12
C LEU A 326 9.61 -1.77 2.95
N SER A 327 9.27 -3.05 2.81
CA SER A 327 10.23 -4.10 2.47
C SER A 327 10.07 -4.57 1.02
N LEU A 328 11.07 -4.32 0.20
CA LEU A 328 11.24 -4.86 -1.15
C LEU A 328 12.26 -5.99 -1.11
N ARG A 329 11.87 -7.17 -1.59
CA ARG A 329 12.73 -8.34 -1.66
C ARG A 329 12.70 -8.92 -3.06
N ARG A 330 13.87 -9.21 -3.60
CA ARG A 330 14.06 -10.02 -4.80
C ARG A 330 14.60 -11.38 -4.40
N ASP A 331 13.85 -12.42 -4.72
CA ASP A 331 14.17 -13.79 -4.36
C ASP A 331 15.29 -14.34 -5.28
N PRO A 332 15.92 -15.49 -4.97
CA PRO A 332 16.98 -16.08 -5.81
C PRO A 332 16.58 -16.33 -7.26
N ASP A 333 15.29 -16.60 -7.53
CA ASP A 333 14.74 -16.77 -8.88
C ASP A 333 14.53 -15.43 -9.63
N GLY A 334 14.86 -14.30 -8.98
CA GLY A 334 14.76 -12.96 -9.54
C GLY A 334 13.37 -12.33 -9.45
N GLU A 335 12.37 -13.00 -8.87
CA GLU A 335 11.02 -12.47 -8.66
C GLU A 335 10.96 -11.53 -7.46
N LEU A 336 10.21 -10.42 -7.59
CA LEU A 336 9.95 -9.49 -6.49
C LEU A 336 8.76 -9.93 -5.64
N ASN A 337 8.89 -9.81 -4.32
CA ASN A 337 7.82 -10.16 -3.38
C ASN A 337 6.47 -9.47 -3.69
N TRP A 338 6.49 -8.17 -4.03
CA TRP A 338 5.26 -7.44 -4.39
C TRP A 338 4.63 -7.89 -5.71
N VAL A 339 5.43 -8.36 -6.68
CA VAL A 339 4.91 -8.92 -7.94
C VAL A 339 4.23 -10.26 -7.68
N ARG A 340 4.82 -11.10 -6.83
CA ARG A 340 4.19 -12.35 -6.37
C ARG A 340 2.85 -12.08 -5.68
N LEU A 341 2.80 -11.09 -4.78
CA LEU A 341 1.56 -10.69 -4.11
C LEU A 341 0.51 -10.18 -5.10
N GLN A 342 0.91 -9.35 -6.07
CA GLN A 342 0.01 -8.89 -7.12
C GLN A 342 -0.60 -10.04 -7.91
N ARG A 343 0.20 -11.05 -8.30
CA ARG A 343 -0.30 -12.24 -9.02
C ARG A 343 -1.30 -13.06 -8.22
N PHE A 344 -1.17 -13.07 -6.89
CA PHE A 344 -2.12 -13.76 -6.02
C PHE A 344 -3.48 -13.05 -5.96
N PHE A 345 -3.49 -11.72 -5.74
CA PHE A 345 -4.74 -10.95 -5.60
C PHE A 345 -5.39 -10.57 -6.94
N VAL A 346 -4.58 -10.45 -7.99
CA VAL A 346 -5.01 -10.15 -9.35
C VAL A 346 -4.38 -11.20 -10.27
N PRO A 347 -4.97 -12.41 -10.34
CA PRO A 347 -4.48 -13.43 -11.25
C PRO A 347 -4.56 -12.90 -12.68
N GLN A 348 -3.46 -13.01 -13.41
CA GLN A 348 -3.39 -12.62 -14.82
C GLN A 348 -4.31 -13.52 -15.64
N THR A 349 -5.59 -13.17 -15.70
CA THR A 349 -6.49 -13.69 -16.72
C THR A 349 -6.14 -12.93 -17.99
N THR A 350 -5.89 -13.65 -19.08
CA THR A 350 -5.67 -13.04 -20.40
C THR A 350 -6.85 -12.12 -20.67
N ILE A 351 -6.60 -10.80 -20.66
CA ILE A 351 -7.65 -9.80 -20.84
C ILE A 351 -8.12 -9.92 -22.29
N ALA A 352 -9.17 -10.72 -22.52
CA ALA A 352 -10.04 -10.51 -23.66
C ALA A 352 -10.52 -9.06 -23.55
N GLN A 353 -10.32 -8.29 -24.62
CA GLN A 353 -10.56 -6.84 -24.73
C GLN A 353 -11.74 -6.40 -23.84
N ALA A 354 -11.43 -5.89 -22.65
CA ALA A 354 -12.41 -5.26 -21.81
C ALA A 354 -12.94 -4.03 -22.59
N PRO A 355 -14.26 -3.81 -22.65
CA PRO A 355 -14.80 -2.63 -23.30
C PRO A 355 -14.16 -1.38 -22.69
N ALA A 356 -13.80 -0.41 -23.52
CA ALA A 356 -13.20 0.85 -23.09
C ALA A 356 -14.10 1.49 -22.02
N SER A 357 -13.68 1.40 -20.75
CA SER A 357 -14.36 2.08 -19.66
C SER A 357 -14.23 3.59 -19.86
N LYS A 358 -15.25 4.35 -19.45
CA LYS A 358 -15.14 5.82 -19.35
C LYS A 358 -13.87 6.13 -18.54
N GLY A 359 -13.01 6.98 -19.09
CA GLY A 359 -11.71 7.30 -18.49
C GLY A 359 -11.86 7.76 -17.04
N ALA A 360 -11.08 7.17 -16.14
CA ALA A 360 -11.11 7.53 -14.72
C ALA A 360 -10.59 8.97 -14.52
N ASP A 361 -11.28 9.76 -13.68
CA ASP A 361 -10.83 11.09 -13.22
C ASP A 361 -10.25 10.95 -11.81
N PHE A 362 -8.93 11.07 -11.69
CA PHE A 362 -8.21 11.01 -10.43
C PHE A 362 -7.58 12.37 -10.10
N ALA A 363 -7.62 12.77 -8.83
CA ALA A 363 -6.83 13.89 -8.34
C ALA A 363 -6.37 13.70 -6.90
N LEU A 364 -5.16 14.15 -6.58
CA LEU A 364 -4.60 14.22 -5.24
C LEU A 364 -3.92 15.59 -5.06
N LYS A 365 -4.50 16.47 -4.25
CA LYS A 365 -3.96 17.84 -4.06
C LYS A 365 -2.66 17.86 -3.27
N ARG A 366 -2.50 16.99 -2.27
CA ARG A 366 -1.30 16.92 -1.43
C ARG A 366 -0.92 15.50 -1.06
N LEU A 367 0.34 15.13 -1.30
CA LEU A 367 1.00 13.93 -0.80
C LEU A 367 2.06 14.33 0.21
N GLN A 368 2.10 13.69 1.37
CA GLN A 368 3.14 13.87 2.36
C GLN A 368 3.58 12.51 2.91
N ILE A 369 4.89 12.28 2.92
CA ILE A 369 5.52 11.13 3.56
C ILE A 369 6.58 11.67 4.51
N SER A 370 6.52 11.28 5.78
CA SER A 370 7.47 11.69 6.82
C SER A 370 8.19 10.50 7.45
N SER A 371 9.50 10.64 7.67
CA SER A 371 10.34 9.67 8.39
C SER A 371 10.22 8.23 7.86
N GLY A 372 10.08 8.06 6.54
CA GLY A 372 9.92 6.75 5.92
C GLY A 372 11.22 5.94 5.83
N GLN A 373 11.08 4.66 5.59
CA GLN A 373 12.18 3.72 5.36
C GLN A 373 11.83 2.76 4.23
N LEU A 374 12.78 2.53 3.34
CA LEU A 374 12.71 1.49 2.32
C LEU A 374 13.86 0.51 2.53
N ASN A 375 13.52 -0.75 2.79
CA ASN A 375 14.46 -1.86 2.92
C ASN A 375 14.46 -2.65 1.62
N TRP A 376 15.59 -2.67 0.95
CA TRP A 376 15.84 -3.45 -0.25
C TRP A 376 16.71 -4.66 0.10
N GLN A 377 16.27 -5.84 -0.32
CA GLN A 377 17.05 -7.08 -0.22
C GLN A 377 17.05 -7.78 -1.58
N ASP A 378 18.22 -8.12 -2.10
CA ASP A 378 18.36 -8.83 -3.36
C ASP A 378 19.14 -10.12 -3.13
N ALA A 379 18.45 -11.25 -3.16
CA ALA A 379 19.04 -12.58 -3.05
C ALA A 379 19.31 -13.23 -4.43
N ALA A 380 19.05 -12.52 -5.54
CA ALA A 380 19.32 -13.00 -6.90
C ALA A 380 20.78 -12.81 -7.33
N VAL A 381 21.56 -12.06 -6.54
CA VAL A 381 23.00 -11.85 -6.73
C VAL A 381 23.80 -12.82 -5.85
N ALA A 382 25.00 -13.19 -6.28
CA ALA A 382 25.89 -14.15 -5.62
C ALA A 382 26.24 -13.74 -4.18
N MET A 383 26.40 -12.44 -3.94
CA MET A 383 26.48 -11.86 -2.60
C MET A 383 25.16 -11.13 -2.31
N PRO A 384 24.28 -11.63 -1.43
CA PRO A 384 22.99 -11.00 -1.17
C PRO A 384 23.12 -9.51 -0.81
N ALA A 385 22.45 -8.66 -1.56
CA ALA A 385 22.49 -7.21 -1.34
C ALA A 385 21.46 -6.83 -0.27
N SER A 386 21.85 -5.95 0.66
CA SER A 386 20.92 -5.30 1.59
C SER A 386 21.18 -3.80 1.62
N LEU A 387 20.17 -3.03 1.21
CA LEU A 387 20.23 -1.57 1.18
C LEU A 387 19.06 -1.00 1.98
N ALA A 388 19.34 0.06 2.72
CA ALA A 388 18.32 0.81 3.43
C ALA A 388 18.35 2.27 2.98
N LEU A 389 17.18 2.76 2.57
CA LEU A 389 16.88 4.17 2.45
C LEU A 389 16.16 4.58 3.73
N THR A 390 16.68 5.54 4.47
CA THR A 390 16.14 5.99 5.77
C THR A 390 15.82 7.48 5.73
N GLU A 391 15.07 7.99 6.72
CA GLU A 391 14.66 9.40 6.77
C GLU A 391 13.98 9.87 5.47
N LEU A 392 13.22 8.99 4.82
CA LEU A 392 12.54 9.28 3.56
C LEU A 392 11.43 10.30 3.83
N ALA A 393 11.59 11.49 3.26
CA ALA A 393 10.59 12.53 3.24
C ALA A 393 10.21 12.84 1.79
N ILE A 394 8.92 12.82 1.48
CA ILE A 394 8.39 13.17 0.15
C ILE A 394 7.23 14.14 0.35
N GLU A 395 7.24 15.23 -0.42
CA GLU A 395 6.11 16.13 -0.55
C GLU A 395 5.75 16.25 -2.03
N GLY A 396 4.46 16.23 -2.33
CA GLY A 396 3.99 16.44 -3.69
C GLY A 396 2.62 17.10 -3.71
N GLN A 397 2.34 17.78 -4.81
CA GLN A 397 1.13 18.57 -4.96
C GLN A 397 0.52 18.41 -6.35
N ASP A 398 -0.81 18.47 -6.40
CA ASP A 398 -1.62 18.59 -7.61
C ASP A 398 -1.49 17.45 -8.64
N PHE A 399 -1.31 16.21 -8.17
CA PHE A 399 -1.37 15.03 -9.04
C PHE A 399 -2.78 14.89 -9.62
N SER A 400 -2.90 14.72 -10.94
CA SER A 400 -4.21 14.54 -11.60
C SER A 400 -4.12 13.68 -12.85
N TRP A 401 -5.15 12.88 -13.09
CA TRP A 401 -5.32 12.08 -14.31
C TRP A 401 -6.77 12.16 -14.80
N PRO A 402 -7.03 12.49 -16.09
CA PRO A 402 -6.07 13.06 -17.04
C PRO A 402 -5.47 14.36 -16.50
N SER A 403 -4.22 14.64 -16.85
CA SER A 403 -3.52 15.81 -16.31
C SER A 403 -4.19 17.11 -16.71
N ARG A 404 -4.40 17.98 -15.72
CA ARG A 404 -4.89 19.36 -15.91
C ARG A 404 -3.78 20.39 -15.73
N GLN A 405 -2.75 20.02 -14.97
CA GLN A 405 -1.57 20.82 -14.66
C GLN A 405 -0.41 19.89 -14.30
N LEU A 406 0.83 20.38 -14.44
CA LEU A 406 2.00 19.64 -14.00
C LEU A 406 2.03 19.58 -12.48
N ALA A 407 1.91 18.36 -11.93
CA ALA A 407 2.12 18.10 -10.52
C ALA A 407 3.61 18.30 -10.20
N SER A 408 3.93 18.81 -9.01
CA SER A 408 5.31 18.95 -8.55
C SER A 408 5.54 18.08 -7.32
N PHE A 409 6.75 17.58 -7.18
CA PHE A 409 7.16 16.76 -6.05
C PHE A 409 8.62 17.00 -5.72
N HIS A 410 8.96 16.86 -4.45
CA HIS A 410 10.33 16.86 -3.99
C HIS A 410 10.48 15.88 -2.82
N GLY A 411 11.72 15.52 -2.54
CA GLY A 411 12.01 14.63 -1.44
C GLY A 411 13.49 14.54 -1.12
N GLN A 412 13.74 13.92 0.02
CA GLN A 412 15.08 13.66 0.52
C GLN A 412 15.08 12.34 1.29
N ALA A 413 16.25 11.72 1.35
CA ALA A 413 16.49 10.52 2.13
C ALA A 413 17.99 10.30 2.39
N LEU A 414 18.28 9.34 3.26
CA LEU A 414 19.62 8.84 3.54
C LEU A 414 19.79 7.45 2.94
N LEU A 415 20.67 7.31 1.95
CA LEU A 415 21.08 6.03 1.39
C LEU A 415 22.39 5.60 2.05
N GLN A 416 22.36 4.59 2.90
CA GLN A 416 23.54 4.14 3.67
C GLN A 416 24.24 5.30 4.41
N GLY A 417 23.45 6.23 4.97
CA GLY A 417 23.94 7.41 5.69
C GLY A 417 24.33 8.60 4.80
N ALA A 418 24.27 8.49 3.48
CA ALA A 418 24.56 9.58 2.55
C ALA A 418 23.29 10.28 2.03
N ASN A 419 23.34 11.60 1.91
CA ASN A 419 22.20 12.41 1.47
C ASN A 419 21.89 12.19 -0.01
N VAL A 420 20.61 11.94 -0.27
CA VAL A 420 20.01 11.89 -1.60
C VAL A 420 18.77 12.78 -1.59
N SER A 421 18.64 13.69 -2.54
CA SER A 421 17.47 14.54 -2.71
C SER A 421 17.03 14.58 -4.15
N TRP A 422 15.74 14.82 -4.37
CA TRP A 422 15.16 14.94 -5.69
C TRP A 422 14.04 15.97 -5.72
N GLU A 423 13.82 16.55 -6.88
CA GLU A 423 12.71 17.43 -7.18
C GLU A 423 12.28 17.19 -8.63
N GLY A 424 11.01 17.39 -8.92
CA GLY A 424 10.52 17.13 -10.26
C GLY A 424 9.08 17.52 -10.48
N THR A 425 8.67 17.37 -11.73
CA THR A 425 7.30 17.61 -12.18
C THR A 425 6.81 16.45 -13.03
N THR A 426 5.51 16.16 -12.95
CA THR A 426 4.87 15.07 -13.71
C THR A 426 3.45 15.40 -14.10
N ASP A 427 3.02 14.92 -15.27
CA ASP A 427 1.61 14.87 -15.68
C ASP A 427 1.05 13.44 -15.58
N LEU A 428 1.73 12.55 -14.84
CA LEU A 428 1.47 11.11 -14.72
C LEU A 428 1.63 10.29 -16.03
N SER A 429 1.96 10.93 -17.15
CA SER A 429 2.36 10.30 -18.42
C SER A 429 3.79 10.64 -18.84
N SER A 430 4.38 11.63 -18.20
CA SER A 430 5.76 12.09 -18.32
C SER A 430 6.26 12.56 -16.97
N ALA A 431 7.58 12.53 -16.77
CA ALA A 431 8.21 13.01 -15.56
C ALA A 431 9.57 13.63 -15.87
N GLN A 432 9.82 14.82 -15.33
CA GLN A 432 11.12 15.46 -15.33
C GLN A 432 11.59 15.57 -13.89
N THR A 433 12.71 14.91 -13.57
CA THR A 433 13.21 14.80 -12.19
C THR A 433 14.68 15.19 -12.16
N ARG A 434 15.05 16.10 -11.27
CA ARG A 434 16.44 16.35 -10.88
C ARG A 434 16.71 15.59 -9.57
N MET A 435 17.77 14.81 -9.53
CA MET A 435 18.23 14.05 -8.38
C MET A 435 19.67 14.42 -8.09
N THR A 436 20.00 14.66 -6.83
CA THR A 436 21.35 14.97 -6.36
C THR A 436 21.71 14.04 -5.23
N TRP A 437 22.91 13.47 -5.29
CA TRP A 437 23.47 12.71 -4.18
C TRP A 437 24.90 13.14 -3.89
N ARG A 438 25.29 13.05 -2.62
CA ARG A 438 26.62 13.43 -2.17
C ARG A 438 27.23 12.33 -1.32
N ASP A 439 28.46 11.97 -1.68
CA ASP A 439 29.31 11.04 -0.95
C ASP A 439 28.67 9.68 -0.67
N VAL A 440 27.82 9.20 -1.57
CA VAL A 440 27.20 7.87 -1.49
C VAL A 440 28.31 6.82 -1.53
N PRO A 441 28.42 5.95 -0.51
CA PRO A 441 29.46 4.93 -0.47
C PRO A 441 29.31 3.95 -1.65
N LEU A 442 30.35 3.79 -2.46
CA LEU A 442 30.36 2.87 -3.61
C LEU A 442 30.23 1.40 -3.16
N ILE A 443 30.55 1.10 -1.90
CA ILE A 443 30.32 -0.21 -1.30
C ILE A 443 28.82 -0.61 -1.34
N SER A 444 27.90 0.35 -1.41
CA SER A 444 26.47 0.11 -1.60
C SER A 444 26.17 -0.62 -2.93
N ALA A 445 27.03 -0.48 -3.94
CA ALA A 445 26.92 -1.17 -5.21
C ALA A 445 27.82 -2.42 -5.29
N ALA A 446 28.57 -2.76 -4.22
CA ALA A 446 29.51 -3.87 -4.23
C ALA A 446 28.90 -5.24 -4.54
N PRO A 447 27.69 -5.59 -4.06
CA PRO A 447 27.01 -6.83 -4.46
C PRO A 447 26.85 -6.94 -5.98
N TYR A 448 26.42 -5.86 -6.64
CA TYR A 448 26.24 -5.83 -8.09
C TYR A 448 27.56 -5.76 -8.85
N TRP A 449 28.55 -5.07 -8.29
CA TRP A 449 29.91 -5.07 -8.83
C TRP A 449 30.51 -6.48 -8.83
N SER A 450 30.25 -7.27 -7.78
CA SER A 450 30.77 -8.62 -7.61
C SER A 450 30.27 -9.63 -8.65
N GLU A 451 29.16 -9.34 -9.33
CA GLU A 451 28.65 -10.13 -10.46
C GLU A 451 29.54 -10.04 -11.70
N LEU A 452 30.22 -8.91 -11.87
CA LEU A 452 31.02 -8.63 -13.06
C LEU A 452 32.51 -8.68 -12.75
N PHE A 453 32.90 -8.30 -11.52
CA PHE A 453 34.28 -8.07 -11.11
C PHE A 453 34.56 -8.60 -9.70
N ARG A 454 35.63 -9.39 -9.55
CA ARG A 454 36.12 -9.92 -8.27
C ARG A 454 36.72 -8.90 -7.29
N PRO A 455 37.53 -7.90 -7.70
CA PRO A 455 38.15 -6.99 -6.73
C PRO A 455 37.08 -6.17 -6.02
N GLY A 456 37.17 -6.04 -4.69
CA GLY A 456 36.19 -5.28 -3.90
C GLY A 456 36.15 -3.81 -4.31
N LEU A 457 34.96 -3.20 -4.31
CA LEU A 457 34.74 -1.80 -4.68
C LEU A 457 34.49 -0.94 -3.44
N SER A 458 35.29 0.12 -3.26
CA SER A 458 35.08 1.13 -2.22
C SER A 458 35.37 2.53 -2.74
N GLY A 459 34.97 3.54 -1.98
CA GLY A 459 35.04 4.95 -2.36
C GLY A 459 33.69 5.64 -2.24
N LYS A 460 33.58 6.85 -2.79
CA LYS A 460 32.38 7.70 -2.69
C LYS A 460 31.96 8.19 -4.06
N SER A 461 30.65 8.35 -4.25
CA SER A 461 30.04 8.91 -5.46
C SER A 461 29.22 10.15 -5.14
N SER A 462 29.35 11.18 -5.96
CA SER A 462 28.54 12.39 -5.92
C SER A 462 28.11 12.73 -7.35
N ALA A 463 26.83 13.06 -7.55
CA ALA A 463 26.37 13.55 -8.85
C ALA A 463 25.10 14.38 -8.76
N GLU A 464 24.86 15.12 -9.82
CA GLU A 464 23.55 15.68 -10.18
C GLU A 464 23.07 15.00 -11.46
N LEU A 465 21.86 14.47 -11.43
CA LEU A 465 21.23 13.70 -12.49
C LEU A 465 19.87 14.32 -12.82
N SER A 466 19.62 14.66 -14.07
CA SER A 466 18.29 14.94 -14.59
C SER A 466 17.76 13.75 -15.38
N LEU A 467 16.56 13.30 -15.07
CA LEU A 467 15.83 12.21 -15.71
C LEU A 467 14.59 12.79 -16.39
N ASP A 468 14.50 12.64 -17.72
CA ASP A 468 13.32 12.96 -18.53
C ASP A 468 12.73 11.65 -19.06
N TRP A 469 11.56 11.30 -18.53
CA TRP A 469 10.80 10.12 -18.94
C TRP A 469 9.49 10.51 -19.59
N ARG A 470 9.11 9.81 -20.65
CA ARG A 470 7.78 9.90 -21.27
C ARG A 470 7.26 8.51 -21.61
N ALA A 471 6.02 8.23 -21.24
CA ALA A 471 5.30 7.04 -21.64
C ALA A 471 5.03 7.03 -23.16
N ALA A 472 4.83 5.84 -23.72
CA ALA A 472 4.39 5.71 -25.11
C ALA A 472 2.95 6.24 -25.25
N ALA A 473 2.67 7.02 -26.29
CA ALA A 473 1.37 7.62 -26.54
C ALA A 473 1.03 7.58 -28.02
N GLY A 474 0.02 6.80 -28.41
CA GLY A 474 -0.36 6.61 -29.81
C GLY A 474 0.80 6.02 -30.63
N THR A 475 1.33 6.80 -31.57
CA THR A 475 2.49 6.42 -32.40
C THR A 475 3.84 6.85 -31.83
N LEU A 476 3.86 7.62 -30.73
CA LEU A 476 5.09 8.05 -30.07
C LEU A 476 5.63 6.92 -29.17
N PRO A 477 6.87 6.46 -29.38
CA PRO A 477 7.49 5.47 -28.51
C PRO A 477 7.80 6.07 -27.13
N ALA A 478 7.96 5.21 -26.13
CA ALA A 478 8.46 5.63 -24.83
C ALA A 478 9.88 6.19 -24.96
N SER A 479 10.22 7.17 -24.10
CA SER A 479 11.56 7.74 -24.03
C SER A 479 12.02 7.86 -22.58
N LEU A 480 13.34 7.73 -22.38
CA LEU A 480 14.00 7.84 -21.09
C LEU A 480 15.42 8.36 -21.34
N LEU A 481 15.58 9.66 -21.10
CA LEU A 481 16.82 10.39 -21.26
C LEU A 481 17.37 10.79 -19.89
N LEU A 482 18.56 10.33 -19.57
CA LEU A 482 19.29 10.72 -18.37
C LEU A 482 20.41 11.67 -18.79
N LYS A 483 20.56 12.77 -18.06
CA LYS A 483 21.70 13.67 -18.22
C LYS A 483 22.33 13.96 -16.87
N ALA A 484 23.64 13.98 -16.79
CA ALA A 484 24.36 14.42 -15.60
C ALA A 484 25.41 15.45 -16.00
N PRO A 485 25.35 16.70 -15.50
CA PRO A 485 26.40 17.69 -15.73
C PRO A 485 27.76 17.18 -15.27
N GLN A 486 27.79 16.50 -14.12
CA GLN A 486 28.97 15.86 -13.59
C GLN A 486 28.61 14.65 -12.71
N ILE A 487 29.34 13.55 -12.90
CA ILE A 487 29.40 12.41 -11.97
C ILE A 487 30.84 12.35 -11.44
N ARG A 488 31.02 12.43 -10.12
CA ARG A 488 32.34 12.39 -9.48
C ARG A 488 32.43 11.16 -8.58
N MET A 489 33.50 10.40 -8.75
CA MET A 489 33.87 9.30 -7.88
C MET A 489 35.19 9.63 -7.21
N THR A 490 35.24 9.59 -5.88
CA THR A 490 36.42 9.99 -5.09
C THR A 490 36.89 8.85 -4.20
N ASP A 491 38.20 8.86 -3.92
CA ASP A 491 38.88 7.88 -3.06
C ASP A 491 38.53 6.44 -3.42
N VAL A 492 38.47 6.14 -4.72
CA VAL A 492 38.05 4.82 -5.19
C VAL A 492 39.20 3.85 -5.08
N LEU A 493 38.89 2.66 -4.59
CA LEU A 493 39.82 1.57 -4.45
C LEU A 493 39.18 0.26 -4.91
N LEU A 494 39.92 -0.46 -5.75
CA LEU A 494 39.64 -1.82 -6.19
C LEU A 494 40.61 -2.79 -5.49
N GLY A 495 40.08 -3.77 -4.77
CA GLY A 495 40.85 -4.68 -3.91
C GLY A 495 40.71 -4.34 -2.43
N THR A 496 41.68 -4.73 -1.61
CA THR A 496 41.70 -4.39 -0.18
C THR A 496 42.64 -3.21 0.10
N PRO A 497 42.47 -2.46 1.20
CA PRO A 497 43.38 -1.38 1.59
C PRO A 497 44.84 -1.83 1.74
N GLU A 498 45.07 -3.09 2.16
CA GLU A 498 46.39 -3.68 2.33
C GLU A 498 47.02 -4.12 1.00
N GLN A 499 46.19 -4.50 0.02
CA GLN A 499 46.61 -4.96 -1.31
C GLN A 499 45.76 -4.30 -2.40
N PRO A 500 45.96 -2.99 -2.65
CA PRO A 500 45.24 -2.29 -3.71
C PRO A 500 45.62 -2.89 -5.08
N GLU A 501 44.64 -3.21 -5.92
CA GLU A 501 44.90 -3.65 -7.30
C GLU A 501 44.84 -2.48 -8.27
N ALA A 502 43.86 -1.60 -8.07
CA ALA A 502 43.76 -0.31 -8.72
C ALA A 502 43.04 0.69 -7.81
N GLY A 503 43.22 1.98 -8.04
CA GLY A 503 42.50 3.02 -7.30
C GLY A 503 42.71 4.38 -7.93
N TRP A 504 42.00 5.39 -7.46
CA TRP A 504 42.18 6.76 -7.90
C TRP A 504 41.64 7.76 -6.88
N ALA A 505 42.23 8.95 -6.86
CA ALA A 505 41.73 10.01 -5.99
C ALA A 505 40.42 10.60 -6.50
N GLU A 506 40.31 10.83 -7.81
CA GLU A 506 39.09 11.37 -8.42
C GLU A 506 38.92 10.88 -9.86
N LEU A 507 37.70 10.46 -10.20
CA LEU A 507 37.23 10.27 -11.57
C LEU A 507 36.00 11.15 -11.76
N ALA A 508 36.10 12.15 -12.62
CA ALA A 508 35.01 13.04 -13.00
C ALA A 508 34.58 12.76 -14.44
N LEU A 509 33.30 12.45 -14.60
CA LEU A 509 32.62 12.32 -15.89
C LEU A 509 31.75 13.56 -16.08
N GLU A 510 32.02 14.37 -17.09
CA GLU A 510 31.30 15.61 -17.36
C GLU A 510 30.40 15.45 -18.59
N GLN A 511 29.24 16.10 -18.56
CA GLN A 511 28.25 16.09 -19.65
C GLN A 511 27.88 14.65 -20.07
N VAL A 512 27.43 13.86 -19.10
CA VAL A 512 26.95 12.50 -19.35
C VAL A 512 25.54 12.60 -19.90
N GLU A 513 25.26 11.92 -21.01
CA GLU A 513 23.92 11.74 -21.56
C GLU A 513 23.70 10.27 -21.87
N LEU A 514 22.58 9.71 -21.43
CA LEU A 514 22.22 8.31 -21.64
C LEU A 514 20.77 8.24 -22.11
N ASP A 515 20.57 7.79 -23.35
CA ASP A 515 19.26 7.45 -23.90
C ASP A 515 19.10 5.93 -23.85
N VAL A 516 18.23 5.47 -22.95
CA VAL A 516 18.04 4.04 -22.66
C VAL A 516 17.35 3.31 -23.81
N PHE A 517 16.36 3.95 -24.44
CA PHE A 517 15.60 3.33 -25.52
C PHE A 517 16.33 3.42 -26.87
N ALA A 518 17.12 4.48 -27.11
CA ALA A 518 17.99 4.57 -28.28
C ALA A 518 19.28 3.74 -28.14
N GLN A 519 19.60 3.28 -26.92
CA GLN A 519 20.83 2.59 -26.53
C GLN A 519 22.09 3.41 -26.86
N GLN A 520 22.05 4.69 -26.50
CA GLN A 520 23.14 5.63 -26.75
C GLN A 520 23.64 6.21 -25.43
N ALA A 521 24.96 6.20 -25.25
CA ALA A 521 25.63 6.80 -24.11
C ALA A 521 26.72 7.76 -24.62
N ARG A 522 26.77 8.95 -24.04
CA ARG A 522 27.75 9.98 -24.34
C ARG A 522 28.34 10.52 -23.04
N VAL A 523 29.65 10.74 -23.04
CA VAL A 523 30.35 11.48 -21.97
C VAL A 523 31.16 12.59 -22.64
N GLY A 524 30.92 13.86 -22.30
CA GLY A 524 31.60 14.99 -22.94
C GLY A 524 33.06 15.15 -22.57
N ARG A 525 33.44 14.82 -21.34
CA ARG A 525 34.84 14.80 -20.88
C ARG A 525 35.03 13.80 -19.75
N VAL A 526 36.20 13.14 -19.73
CA VAL A 526 36.63 12.27 -18.64
C VAL A 526 37.91 12.84 -18.04
N ALA A 527 37.87 13.19 -16.76
CA ALA A 527 39.05 13.61 -16.00
C ALA A 527 39.37 12.59 -14.91
N TRP A 528 40.57 12.01 -14.97
CA TRP A 528 40.99 10.93 -14.07
C TRP A 528 42.27 11.35 -13.34
N SER A 529 42.12 11.67 -12.06
CA SER A 529 43.17 12.24 -11.24
C SER A 529 43.80 11.19 -10.32
N ARG A 530 45.13 11.13 -10.37
CA ARG A 530 45.97 10.24 -9.56
C ARG A 530 45.51 8.77 -9.60
N PRO A 531 45.31 8.17 -10.79
CA PRO A 531 45.07 6.72 -10.85
C PRO A 531 46.31 5.96 -10.39
N LEU A 532 46.09 4.90 -9.61
CA LEU A 532 47.05 3.89 -9.23
C LEU A 532 46.65 2.59 -9.93
N LEU A 533 47.59 1.97 -10.65
CA LEU A 533 47.39 0.64 -11.23
C LEU A 533 48.58 -0.25 -10.90
N ASN A 534 48.32 -1.38 -10.25
CA ASN A 534 49.31 -2.43 -10.00
C ASN A 534 49.16 -3.52 -11.06
N ALA A 535 49.79 -3.28 -12.22
CA ALA A 535 49.77 -4.21 -13.35
C ALA A 535 50.65 -5.43 -13.08
N ARG A 536 50.02 -6.60 -13.02
CA ARG A 536 50.72 -7.87 -12.78
C ARG A 536 50.43 -8.85 -13.90
N ARG A 537 51.48 -9.48 -14.42
CA ARG A 537 51.37 -10.61 -15.34
C ARG A 537 51.99 -11.84 -14.70
N ASN A 538 51.22 -12.91 -14.60
CA ASN A 538 51.67 -14.14 -13.96
C ASN A 538 52.64 -14.94 -14.87
N PRO A 539 53.35 -15.95 -14.34
CA PRO A 539 54.25 -16.79 -15.14
C PRO A 539 53.57 -17.55 -16.29
N GLN A 540 52.25 -17.73 -16.24
CA GLN A 540 51.44 -18.33 -17.31
C GLN A 540 51.06 -17.32 -18.41
N GLY A 541 51.48 -16.06 -18.28
CA GLY A 541 51.25 -15.03 -19.27
C GLY A 541 49.88 -14.37 -19.20
N ARG A 542 49.08 -14.63 -18.15
CA ARG A 542 47.80 -13.95 -17.90
C ARG A 542 47.99 -12.67 -17.09
N TRP A 543 47.22 -11.64 -17.44
CA TRP A 543 47.14 -10.37 -16.75
C TRP A 543 46.13 -10.41 -15.61
N MET A 544 46.40 -9.66 -14.55
CA MET A 544 45.50 -9.54 -13.39
C MET A 544 44.06 -9.15 -13.76
N VAL A 545 43.86 -8.32 -14.80
CA VAL A 545 42.52 -7.91 -15.26
C VAL A 545 41.71 -9.05 -15.87
N GLU A 546 42.37 -10.10 -16.39
CA GLU A 546 41.69 -11.30 -16.89
C GLU A 546 41.09 -12.08 -15.72
N ASP A 547 41.75 -12.06 -14.56
CA ASP A 547 41.27 -12.68 -13.33
C ASP A 547 40.22 -11.80 -12.59
N TRP A 548 40.09 -10.52 -12.95
CA TRP A 548 39.07 -9.64 -12.37
C TRP A 548 37.68 -10.00 -12.83
N ARG A 549 37.48 -10.39 -14.10
CA ARG A 549 36.14 -10.72 -14.61
C ARG A 549 35.62 -12.00 -14.00
N VAL A 550 34.35 -12.01 -13.62
CA VAL A 550 33.64 -13.23 -13.26
C VAL A 550 33.14 -13.88 -14.55
N GLU A 551 33.50 -15.15 -14.77
CA GLU A 551 32.99 -15.91 -15.91
C GLU A 551 31.50 -16.17 -15.69
N THR A 552 30.65 -15.58 -16.54
CA THR A 552 29.21 -15.85 -16.51
C THR A 552 28.97 -17.18 -17.22
N PRO A 553 28.31 -18.17 -16.60
CA PRO A 553 27.98 -19.41 -17.28
C PRO A 553 27.10 -19.11 -18.51
N SER A 554 27.54 -19.56 -19.68
CA SER A 554 26.82 -19.41 -20.94
C SER A 554 25.54 -20.25 -20.91
N GLY A 555 24.43 -19.64 -20.49
CA GLY A 555 23.08 -20.18 -20.69
C GLY A 555 22.70 -20.21 -22.17
N PRO A 556 21.62 -20.93 -22.55
CA PRO A 556 21.20 -21.03 -23.95
C PRO A 556 20.93 -19.62 -24.50
N SER A 557 21.71 -19.25 -25.51
CA SER A 557 21.62 -18.00 -26.24
C SER A 557 20.22 -17.84 -26.80
N GLN A 558 19.38 -17.02 -26.16
CA GLN A 558 18.23 -16.44 -26.84
C GLN A 558 18.77 -15.45 -27.86
N GLU A 559 18.63 -15.81 -29.13
CA GLU A 559 18.78 -14.94 -30.29
C GLU A 559 17.80 -13.77 -30.22
N ALA A 560 18.11 -12.77 -29.40
CA ALA A 560 17.65 -11.42 -29.65
C ALA A 560 18.90 -10.64 -30.06
N ILE A 561 19.03 -10.39 -31.36
CA ILE A 561 19.99 -9.41 -31.88
C ILE A 561 19.50 -8.04 -31.40
N ALA A 562 19.75 -7.74 -30.12
CA ALA A 562 19.58 -6.41 -29.57
C ALA A 562 20.55 -5.49 -30.31
N LYS A 563 20.06 -4.33 -30.74
CA LYS A 563 20.91 -3.31 -31.34
C LYS A 563 22.08 -3.02 -30.37
N PRO A 564 23.33 -2.93 -30.85
CA PRO A 564 24.47 -2.72 -29.96
C PRO A 564 24.46 -1.29 -29.41
N TRP A 565 24.84 -1.15 -28.15
CA TRP A 565 25.02 0.16 -27.51
C TRP A 565 26.05 1.00 -28.26
N GLN A 566 25.73 2.28 -28.47
CA GLN A 566 26.67 3.26 -29.00
C GLN A 566 27.25 4.07 -27.85
N LEU A 567 28.58 4.06 -27.71
CA LEU A 567 29.29 4.83 -26.69
C LEU A 567 30.18 5.87 -27.36
N VAL A 568 29.98 7.14 -27.02
CA VAL A 568 30.81 8.26 -27.45
C VAL A 568 31.49 8.87 -26.24
N LEU A 569 32.82 8.86 -26.23
CA LEU A 569 33.63 9.46 -25.18
C LEU A 569 34.33 10.68 -25.75
N GLY A 570 34.20 11.83 -25.08
CA GLY A 570 34.98 13.01 -25.38
C GLY A 570 36.42 12.88 -24.89
N PRO A 571 37.16 14.00 -24.74
CA PRO A 571 38.55 13.94 -24.33
C PRO A 571 38.74 13.26 -22.96
N LEU A 572 39.68 12.32 -22.88
CA LEU A 572 40.17 11.76 -21.62
C LEU A 572 41.42 12.53 -21.20
N GLN A 573 41.46 12.96 -19.95
CA GLN A 573 42.64 13.53 -19.32
C GLN A 573 42.97 12.79 -18.03
N VAL A 574 44.09 12.09 -18.03
CA VAL A 574 44.70 11.49 -16.83
C VAL A 574 45.79 12.42 -16.33
N THR A 575 45.80 12.69 -15.02
CA THR A 575 46.81 13.56 -14.38
C THR A 575 47.43 12.87 -13.19
N GLY A 576 48.77 12.84 -13.12
CA GLY A 576 49.52 12.40 -11.94
C GLY A 576 49.34 10.92 -11.58
N GLY A 577 49.18 10.04 -12.58
CA GLY A 577 49.02 8.61 -12.36
C GLY A 577 50.29 7.90 -11.88
N VAL A 578 50.09 6.73 -11.27
CA VAL A 578 51.13 5.81 -10.82
C VAL A 578 50.82 4.43 -11.40
N LEU A 579 51.76 3.89 -12.15
CA LEU A 579 51.67 2.54 -12.72
C LEU A 579 52.85 1.73 -12.19
N ASN A 580 52.56 0.65 -11.49
CA ASN A 580 53.57 -0.32 -11.06
C ASN A 580 53.36 -1.59 -11.89
N LEU A 581 54.34 -1.92 -12.72
CA LEU A 581 54.35 -3.13 -13.54
C LEU A 581 55.23 -4.19 -12.89
N ASP A 582 54.69 -5.39 -12.71
CA ASP A 582 55.39 -6.62 -12.31
C ASP A 582 55.03 -7.73 -13.31
N ASP A 583 55.83 -7.88 -14.36
CA ASP A 583 55.66 -8.91 -15.39
C ASP A 583 56.58 -10.10 -15.08
N ARG A 584 56.00 -11.21 -14.64
CA ARG A 584 56.71 -12.45 -14.31
C ARG A 584 56.63 -13.50 -15.42
N PHE A 585 55.98 -13.20 -16.54
CA PHE A 585 55.94 -14.07 -17.71
C PHE A 585 57.28 -14.10 -18.42
N VAL A 586 57.96 -12.96 -18.43
CA VAL A 586 59.23 -12.79 -19.13
C VAL A 586 60.39 -13.39 -18.31
N PRO A 587 61.35 -14.12 -18.92
CA PRO A 587 62.48 -14.69 -18.22
C PRO A 587 63.25 -13.65 -17.39
N GLY A 588 63.45 -13.92 -16.09
CA GLY A 588 64.09 -12.99 -15.15
C GLY A 588 63.18 -11.91 -14.55
N GLY A 589 61.94 -11.79 -15.04
CA GLY A 589 60.93 -10.82 -14.60
C GLY A 589 61.26 -9.37 -15.00
N ALA A 590 60.24 -8.56 -15.25
CA ALA A 590 60.37 -7.14 -15.55
C ALA A 590 59.58 -6.31 -14.53
N LYS A 591 60.25 -5.32 -13.92
CA LYS A 591 59.62 -4.35 -13.01
C LYS A 591 59.81 -2.93 -13.50
N LEU A 592 58.71 -2.19 -13.60
CA LEU A 592 58.71 -0.79 -14.02
C LEU A 592 57.75 0.01 -13.16
N ASP A 593 58.28 1.05 -12.51
CA ASP A 593 57.48 2.05 -11.83
C ASP A 593 57.42 3.30 -12.71
N ALA A 594 56.22 3.70 -13.10
CA ALA A 594 55.95 4.95 -13.78
C ALA A 594 55.17 5.87 -12.82
N ARG A 595 55.64 7.10 -12.69
CA ARG A 595 55.07 8.15 -11.84
C ARG A 595 54.81 9.40 -12.67
N ASP A 596 53.97 10.29 -12.14
CA ASP A 596 53.53 11.49 -12.84
C ASP A 596 52.98 11.16 -14.23
N PHE A 597 52.26 10.03 -14.33
CA PHE A 597 51.71 9.56 -15.59
C PHE A 597 50.57 10.48 -16.02
N ASN A 598 50.79 11.23 -17.09
CA ASN A 598 49.79 12.09 -17.70
C ASN A 598 49.43 11.50 -19.08
N LEU A 599 48.14 11.42 -19.35
CA LEU A 599 47.61 10.91 -20.61
C LEU A 599 46.51 11.86 -21.07
N SER A 600 46.63 12.42 -22.26
CA SER A 600 45.58 13.17 -22.92
C SER A 600 45.18 12.44 -24.18
N VAL A 601 43.90 12.18 -24.35
CA VAL A 601 43.36 11.54 -25.55
C VAL A 601 42.21 12.38 -26.08
N GLY A 602 42.13 12.52 -27.40
CA GLY A 602 40.99 13.14 -28.07
C GLY A 602 39.69 12.33 -27.91
N ALA A 603 38.59 12.86 -28.47
CA ALA A 603 37.32 12.14 -28.47
C ALA A 603 37.42 10.81 -29.24
N TRP A 604 36.84 9.74 -28.71
CA TRP A 604 36.87 8.42 -29.29
C TRP A 604 35.53 7.66 -29.15
N GLN A 605 35.34 6.64 -29.98
CA GLN A 605 34.14 5.81 -29.99
C GLN A 605 34.56 4.34 -29.89
N PRO A 606 34.64 3.76 -28.68
CA PRO A 606 35.27 2.45 -28.48
C PRO A 606 34.41 1.29 -29.00
N LEU A 607 33.11 1.53 -29.18
CA LEU A 607 32.15 0.56 -29.70
C LEU A 607 31.79 0.80 -31.18
N ALA A 608 32.47 1.73 -31.87
CA ALA A 608 32.23 1.98 -33.28
C ALA A 608 32.74 0.83 -34.14
N THR A 609 31.94 0.43 -35.14
CA THR A 609 32.33 -0.57 -36.14
C THR A 609 33.47 -0.11 -37.04
N SER A 610 33.63 1.20 -37.22
CA SER A 610 34.73 1.84 -37.94
C SER A 610 35.36 2.94 -37.09
N PRO A 611 36.29 2.60 -36.18
CA PRO A 611 36.92 3.57 -35.29
C PRO A 611 37.82 4.53 -36.07
N GLN A 612 37.79 5.81 -35.69
CA GLN A 612 38.62 6.85 -36.30
C GLN A 612 39.98 6.99 -35.61
N MET A 613 40.92 7.65 -36.28
CA MET A 613 42.22 7.99 -35.73
C MET A 613 42.06 9.04 -34.63
N THR A 614 42.45 8.70 -33.40
CA THR A 614 42.28 9.53 -32.20
C THR A 614 43.64 10.02 -31.71
N THR A 615 43.77 11.32 -31.46
CA THR A 615 45.02 11.89 -30.92
C THR A 615 45.29 11.40 -29.51
N VAL A 616 46.55 11.13 -29.20
CA VAL A 616 47.01 10.71 -27.87
C VAL A 616 48.34 11.35 -27.55
N LYS A 617 48.47 11.85 -26.33
CA LYS A 617 49.70 12.35 -25.74
C LYS A 617 49.90 11.66 -24.40
N VAL A 618 51.07 11.10 -24.18
CA VAL A 618 51.45 10.40 -22.95
C VAL A 618 52.77 10.96 -22.47
N ASP A 619 52.89 11.24 -21.19
CA ASP A 619 54.18 11.51 -20.56
C ASP A 619 54.23 10.88 -19.17
N PHE A 620 55.37 10.33 -18.81
CA PHE A 620 55.62 9.81 -17.47
C PHE A 620 57.10 9.84 -17.11
N THR A 621 57.36 9.78 -15.81
CA THR A 621 58.71 9.62 -15.26
C THR A 621 58.88 8.20 -14.72
N THR A 622 60.08 7.64 -14.85
CA THR A 622 60.41 6.31 -14.31
C THR A 622 61.76 6.32 -13.62
N GLY A 623 61.86 5.68 -12.46
CA GLY A 623 63.08 5.65 -11.64
C GLY A 623 62.79 5.63 -10.14
N THR A 624 63.81 5.37 -9.31
CA THR A 624 63.70 5.39 -7.85
C THR A 624 64.09 6.77 -7.29
N GLN A 625 63.55 7.16 -6.13
CA GLN A 625 63.83 8.45 -5.47
C GLN A 625 65.34 8.76 -5.24
N ARG A 626 66.23 7.76 -5.37
CA ARG A 626 67.69 7.90 -5.14
C ARG A 626 68.54 8.03 -6.41
N ARG A 627 67.98 7.89 -7.62
CA ARG A 627 68.72 8.01 -8.91
C ARG A 627 67.98 8.90 -9.91
N GLN A 628 68.72 9.43 -10.89
CA GLN A 628 68.19 10.28 -11.96
C GLN A 628 66.95 9.64 -12.62
N SER A 629 65.81 10.33 -12.57
CA SER A 629 64.54 9.89 -13.15
C SER A 629 64.60 9.99 -14.68
N GLY A 630 64.31 8.88 -15.37
CA GLY A 630 64.10 8.87 -16.81
C GLY A 630 62.72 9.44 -17.16
N LYS A 631 62.58 10.03 -18.35
CA LYS A 631 61.32 10.54 -18.89
C LYS A 631 61.00 9.85 -20.22
N LEU A 632 59.72 9.53 -20.40
CA LEU A 632 59.16 9.09 -21.68
C LEU A 632 58.02 10.03 -22.04
N GLY A 633 58.05 10.55 -23.25
CA GLY A 633 56.94 11.27 -23.88
C GLY A 633 56.55 10.59 -25.19
N PHE A 634 55.25 10.52 -25.46
CA PHE A 634 54.71 10.08 -26.74
C PHE A 634 53.65 11.08 -27.20
N ASP A 635 53.76 11.57 -28.43
CA ASP A 635 52.77 12.46 -29.04
C ASP A 635 52.39 11.91 -30.42
N GLY A 636 51.11 11.60 -30.62
CA GLY A 636 50.66 10.95 -31.83
C GLY A 636 49.16 10.70 -31.86
N ALA A 637 48.79 9.61 -32.49
CA ALA A 637 47.41 9.14 -32.59
C ALA A 637 47.37 7.61 -32.62
N PHE A 638 46.27 7.03 -32.13
CA PHE A 638 45.94 5.61 -32.30
C PHE A 638 44.57 5.41 -32.98
N ARG A 639 44.38 4.26 -33.64
CA ARG A 639 43.07 3.77 -34.11
C ARG A 639 42.85 2.39 -33.52
N LEU A 640 41.75 2.24 -32.78
CA LEU A 640 41.35 0.98 -32.16
C LEU A 640 41.12 -0.11 -33.21
N PRO A 641 41.34 -1.39 -32.85
CA PRO A 641 41.01 -2.49 -33.75
C PRO A 641 39.49 -2.56 -33.99
N SER A 642 39.09 -2.91 -35.21
CA SER A 642 37.68 -3.18 -35.54
C SER A 642 37.41 -4.67 -35.63
N VAL A 643 36.29 -5.13 -35.08
CA VAL A 643 35.76 -6.47 -35.33
C VAL A 643 35.15 -6.54 -36.72
N ALA A 644 35.36 -7.64 -37.44
CA ALA A 644 34.74 -7.87 -38.74
C ALA A 644 33.22 -7.93 -38.59
N ALA A 645 32.50 -6.98 -39.18
CA ALA A 645 31.04 -7.01 -39.31
C ALA A 645 30.69 -7.25 -40.79
N GLY A 646 30.08 -8.39 -41.09
CA GLY A 646 29.76 -8.79 -42.47
C GLY A 646 31.02 -9.11 -43.31
N GLN A 647 31.11 -8.55 -44.53
CA GLN A 647 32.23 -8.77 -45.47
C GLN A 647 33.46 -7.87 -45.21
N ALA A 648 33.43 -7.01 -44.19
CA ALA A 648 34.54 -6.09 -43.90
C ALA A 648 35.67 -6.79 -43.12
N LYS A 649 36.93 -6.65 -43.59
CA LYS A 649 38.11 -7.18 -42.89
C LYS A 649 38.33 -6.45 -41.57
N ALA A 650 38.62 -7.20 -40.50
CA ALA A 650 39.07 -6.65 -39.22
C ALA A 650 40.32 -5.79 -39.42
N THR A 651 40.38 -4.62 -38.77
CA THR A 651 41.55 -3.75 -38.82
C THR A 651 42.35 -3.88 -37.52
N PRO A 652 43.69 -3.99 -37.57
CA PRO A 652 44.52 -4.05 -36.36
C PRO A 652 44.63 -2.69 -35.67
N LEU A 653 45.08 -2.68 -34.41
CA LEU A 653 45.48 -1.45 -33.73
C LEU A 653 46.55 -0.74 -34.55
N GLN A 654 46.33 0.53 -34.88
CA GLN A 654 47.31 1.38 -35.55
C GLN A 654 47.78 2.48 -34.61
N LEU A 655 49.08 2.74 -34.58
CA LEU A 655 49.70 3.78 -33.78
C LEU A 655 50.66 4.58 -34.68
N LYS A 656 50.56 5.91 -34.65
CA LYS A 656 51.46 6.82 -35.38
C LYS A 656 51.82 7.98 -34.47
N GLY A 657 53.11 8.26 -34.28
CA GLY A 657 53.52 9.35 -33.41
C GLY A 657 55.03 9.48 -33.28
N ARG A 658 55.44 10.43 -32.45
CA ARG A 658 56.82 10.71 -32.07
C ARG A 658 57.03 10.23 -30.63
N LEU A 659 58.06 9.42 -30.42
CA LEU A 659 58.50 8.96 -29.11
C LEU A 659 59.74 9.76 -28.68
N GLU A 660 59.70 10.34 -27.49
CA GLU A 660 60.79 11.09 -26.89
C GLU A 660 61.25 10.39 -25.62
N LEU A 661 62.52 9.97 -25.58
CA LEU A 661 63.13 9.29 -24.45
C LEU A 661 64.28 10.13 -23.91
N SER A 662 64.26 10.43 -22.62
CA SER A 662 65.35 11.13 -21.94
C SER A 662 65.78 10.35 -20.71
N ARG A 663 67.04 9.87 -20.71
CA ARG A 663 67.61 9.07 -19.60
C ARG A 663 66.74 7.86 -19.21
N PHE A 664 66.02 7.28 -20.17
CA PHE A 664 65.12 6.16 -19.93
C PHE A 664 65.90 4.87 -19.59
N PRO A 665 65.59 4.15 -18.50
CA PRO A 665 66.38 3.01 -18.03
C PRO A 665 66.07 1.74 -18.83
N LEU A 666 66.53 1.66 -20.09
CA LEU A 666 66.29 0.52 -20.99
C LEU A 666 66.71 -0.84 -20.39
N HIS A 667 67.72 -0.88 -19.52
CA HIS A 667 68.14 -2.10 -18.83
C HIS A 667 67.02 -2.78 -18.01
N ARG A 668 65.99 -2.04 -17.55
CA ARG A 668 64.84 -2.61 -16.82
C ARG A 668 63.89 -3.39 -17.72
N LEU A 669 63.95 -3.15 -19.02
CA LEU A 669 63.18 -3.85 -20.04
C LEU A 669 64.00 -4.94 -20.74
N GLN A 670 65.25 -5.19 -20.31
CA GLN A 670 66.15 -6.16 -20.93
C GLN A 670 65.52 -7.54 -21.09
N ALA A 671 64.71 -7.96 -20.12
CA ALA A 671 64.00 -9.22 -20.14
C ALA A 671 63.12 -9.38 -21.40
N TYR A 672 62.54 -8.30 -21.95
CA TYR A 672 61.69 -8.37 -23.15
C TYR A 672 62.45 -8.60 -24.47
N TRP A 673 63.79 -8.51 -24.44
CA TRP A 673 64.66 -8.76 -25.59
C TRP A 673 65.60 -9.95 -25.38
N ALA A 674 65.50 -10.62 -24.23
CA ALA A 674 66.20 -11.86 -23.92
C ALA A 674 65.34 -13.05 -24.34
#